data_AF-A0A2E0L8Z0-F1
#
_entry.id   AF-A0A2E0L8Z0-F1
#
_cell.length_a   1.000
_cell.length_b   1.000
_cell.length_c   1.000
_cell.angle_alpha   90.00
_cell.angle_beta   90.00
_cell.angle_gamma   90.00
#
_symmetry.space_group_name_H-M   'P 1'
#
loop_
_entity.id
_entity.type
_entity.pdbx_description
1 polymer ?
#
loop_
_entity_poly.entity_id
_entity_poly.type
_entity_poly.pdbx_seq_one_letter_code
_entity_poly.pdbx_strand_id
1 'polypeptide(L)'
;MLQETKSANATRYRYQTLDSIFKPRSVAVIGATERAGSVGRTILWNLISNPFGGTVYPINPGRPSVLGIKAYPNIASIGEQVDLAVVVTPAQTVPGIIEECAAAGVRGAIVISAGFKERGPSGVELERQILATARSNNMRIVGPNCLGVMSPITGLNATFAAAMALPGKVGFISQSGALCTSVLDWSFEERVGFSAFVSIGSMLDVGWGDLIYYLGDDPNTESIVIYMESVGDARAFLSAAREVSFTKPVIVIKAGRTEAAAQAAASHTGSLTGSDEVLDAAFRRGGVLRINSVSDIFYTAEVFAKQPRPNGPRLTILTNAGGPGVLATDALITQGGELAVLSDETLSELNLLLPEHWSHGNPVDILGDADADRYAKSLEIAARDPNSDGLLVVLTPQAMSDPTKTAEKLRPYATGTGKPVLASWMGGSDVAAGVDILNQAGIPTFEYADTATRLFNYMWRYSDNLKALYETPAITEDAGDDAPDRELVREMIDHVRESGQTILTEYDSKRLLAAYGIPTTPMEVAASADEAVKAADAMGYPVVLKIHSETITHKTDIGGVKLNLADADAVRTAYDEIESAVIAKASREDFLGVSVQPMVKLDGYELIIGSSVDPQFGPVLLFGAGGTLVEVFKDRALGLPPLNTTLARRMMERTKILTALKGIRGRPPIDLAALERLMVRFSQIVAEHRWIKEIDINPLLASHDRLLALDARVVLYEPNVRAEDLPQLAIRPYPIQYVEEFTLKNGEKVTIRPIRPEDEPYMVQFHESLSERTVYLRYFDPLKLSDRTSHERLARICFIDYAREIILVAERHDPKDGEPVIIAASRLSKLHDSDAADFTAVISDAWQGNGLGQEILRRQIAIAQAEGIRHIQSAILPEADNMRHIFEKFGFRVEQVPDSQAMRADIDL
;
A
#
# COMPACT_ATOMS: atom_id res chain seq x y z
N MET A 1 21.97 -0.57 2.25
CA MET A 1 21.03 0.01 1.26
C MET A 1 21.78 0.58 0.06
N LEU A 2 22.66 1.58 0.22
CA LEU A 2 23.54 2.16 -0.83
C LEU A 2 24.34 1.13 -1.69
N GLN A 3 24.57 -0.09 -1.21
CA GLN A 3 25.40 -1.11 -1.87
C GLN A 3 24.62 -2.08 -2.78
N GLU A 4 23.38 -2.46 -2.46
CA GLU A 4 22.51 -3.13 -3.45
C GLU A 4 22.17 -2.18 -4.60
N THR A 5 22.09 -0.89 -4.29
CA THR A 5 22.06 0.17 -5.28
C THR A 5 23.31 0.17 -6.15
N LYS A 6 24.51 -0.30 -5.76
CA LYS A 6 25.66 -0.32 -6.69
C LYS A 6 25.53 -1.38 -7.78
N SER A 7 25.09 -2.59 -7.44
CA SER A 7 24.84 -3.67 -8.42
C SER A 7 23.63 -3.33 -9.32
N ALA A 8 22.55 -2.79 -8.74
CA ALA A 8 21.39 -2.33 -9.48
C ALA A 8 21.65 -1.01 -10.25
N ASN A 9 22.51 -0.10 -9.77
CA ASN A 9 22.87 1.14 -10.46
C ASN A 9 23.76 0.86 -11.68
N ALA A 10 24.53 -0.22 -11.68
CA ALA A 10 25.27 -0.63 -12.87
C ALA A 10 24.34 -0.92 -14.06
N THR A 11 23.08 -1.34 -13.83
CA THR A 11 22.05 -1.60 -14.84
C THR A 11 20.96 -0.52 -14.94
N ARG A 12 20.54 0.11 -13.84
CA ARG A 12 19.42 1.08 -13.76
C ARG A 12 19.73 2.45 -14.38
N TYR A 13 20.99 2.80 -14.63
CA TYR A 13 21.38 4.15 -15.07
C TYR A 13 21.08 4.49 -16.55
N ARG A 14 20.22 3.72 -17.26
CA ARG A 14 19.87 4.05 -18.65
C ARG A 14 18.36 4.17 -18.87
N TYR A 15 17.96 5.42 -19.12
CA TYR A 15 16.67 5.93 -19.62
C TYR A 15 15.42 5.58 -18.79
N GLN A 16 15.06 6.45 -17.85
CA GLN A 16 13.68 6.50 -17.36
C GLN A 16 12.81 7.09 -18.46
N THR A 17 11.71 6.44 -18.82
CA THR A 17 10.82 6.90 -19.92
C THR A 17 10.29 8.32 -19.69
N LEU A 18 10.06 8.71 -18.44
CA LEU A 18 9.60 10.04 -18.05
C LEU A 18 10.69 11.13 -18.06
N ASP A 19 11.97 10.80 -18.31
CA ASP A 19 13.02 11.82 -18.48
C ASP A 19 12.70 12.76 -19.65
N SER A 20 11.98 12.27 -20.66
CA SER A 20 11.48 13.09 -21.77
C SER A 20 10.55 14.23 -21.31
N ILE A 21 9.94 14.11 -20.14
CA ILE A 21 9.03 15.10 -19.55
C ILE A 21 9.76 15.95 -18.51
N PHE A 22 10.58 15.34 -17.65
CA PHE A 22 11.19 16.01 -16.49
C PHE A 22 12.60 16.57 -16.75
N LYS A 23 13.33 16.02 -17.72
CA LYS A 23 14.68 16.45 -18.12
C LYS A 23 14.81 16.65 -19.65
N PRO A 24 13.87 17.31 -20.32
CA PRO A 24 13.94 17.52 -21.77
C PRO A 24 15.09 18.45 -22.14
N ARG A 25 15.69 18.23 -23.30
CA ARG A 25 16.66 19.15 -23.93
C ARG A 25 16.00 20.01 -25.00
N SER A 26 14.83 19.61 -25.49
CA SER A 26 14.04 20.37 -26.45
C SER A 26 12.54 20.27 -26.13
N VAL A 27 11.84 21.41 -26.15
CA VAL A 27 10.42 21.52 -25.81
C VAL A 27 9.66 22.25 -26.92
N ALA A 28 8.67 21.60 -27.54
CA ALA A 28 7.75 22.23 -28.48
C ALA A 28 6.48 22.71 -27.76
N VAL A 29 6.08 23.97 -27.97
CA VAL A 29 4.84 24.53 -27.40
C VAL A 29 3.80 24.66 -28.51
N ILE A 30 2.86 23.70 -28.56
CA ILE A 30 1.83 23.61 -29.60
C ILE A 30 0.59 24.40 -29.17
N GLY A 31 0.29 25.46 -29.90
CA GLY A 31 -0.66 26.50 -29.47
C GLY A 31 0.01 27.75 -28.89
N ALA A 32 1.33 27.90 -29.07
CA ALA A 32 2.06 29.11 -28.72
C ALA A 32 1.46 30.35 -29.41
N THR A 33 1.34 31.46 -28.69
CA THR A 33 0.71 32.69 -29.19
C THR A 33 1.22 33.91 -28.44
N GLU A 34 1.04 35.10 -29.03
CA GLU A 34 1.35 36.37 -28.38
C GLU A 34 0.14 36.99 -27.67
N ARG A 35 -1.04 36.37 -27.76
CA ARG A 35 -2.27 36.89 -27.14
C ARG A 35 -2.09 36.98 -25.63
N ALA A 36 -2.16 38.20 -25.08
CA ALA A 36 -2.08 38.43 -23.64
C ALA A 36 -3.17 37.64 -22.89
N GLY A 37 -2.80 37.07 -21.74
CA GLY A 37 -3.70 36.26 -20.90
C GLY A 37 -4.02 34.86 -21.42
N SER A 38 -3.43 34.43 -22.55
CA SER A 38 -3.62 33.06 -23.05
C SER A 38 -2.63 32.08 -22.44
N VAL A 39 -3.09 30.85 -22.20
CA VAL A 39 -2.28 29.76 -21.62
C VAL A 39 -1.02 29.48 -22.46
N GLY A 40 -1.15 29.39 -23.78
CA GLY A 40 -0.02 29.13 -24.68
C GLY A 40 1.05 30.22 -24.66
N ARG A 41 0.66 31.49 -24.42
CA ARG A 41 1.63 32.58 -24.19
C ARG A 41 2.35 32.40 -22.85
N THR A 42 1.61 32.12 -21.78
CA THR A 42 2.16 31.97 -20.43
C THR A 42 3.16 30.81 -20.35
N ILE A 43 2.84 29.65 -20.91
CA ILE A 43 3.75 28.48 -20.94
C ILE A 43 5.02 28.81 -21.70
N LEU A 44 4.90 29.39 -22.90
CA LEU A 44 6.07 29.79 -23.67
C LEU A 44 6.93 30.79 -22.88
N TRP A 45 6.30 31.79 -22.25
CA TRP A 45 6.99 32.76 -21.41
C TRP A 45 7.71 32.11 -20.23
N ASN A 46 7.05 31.20 -19.51
CA ASN A 46 7.62 30.51 -18.36
C ASN A 46 8.84 29.65 -18.73
N LEU A 47 8.81 28.99 -19.89
CA LEU A 47 9.95 28.20 -20.39
C LEU A 47 11.15 29.05 -20.79
N ILE A 48 10.93 30.29 -21.25
CA ILE A 48 12.02 31.18 -21.70
C ILE A 48 12.55 32.08 -20.58
N SER A 49 11.70 32.42 -19.58
CA SER A 49 12.10 33.21 -18.42
C SER A 49 12.80 32.39 -17.35
N ASN A 50 12.62 31.06 -17.34
CA ASN A 50 13.27 30.13 -16.44
C ASN A 50 14.14 29.17 -17.27
N PRO A 51 15.44 29.46 -17.44
CA PRO A 51 16.31 28.68 -18.31
C PRO A 51 16.54 27.28 -17.72
N PHE A 52 16.13 26.25 -18.46
CA PHE A 52 16.34 24.84 -18.08
C PHE A 52 17.48 24.16 -18.85
N GLY A 53 18.26 24.95 -19.59
CA GLY A 53 19.39 24.46 -20.41
C GLY A 53 18.99 23.80 -21.73
N GLY A 54 17.71 23.81 -22.11
CA GLY A 54 17.21 23.27 -23.38
C GLY A 54 16.67 24.32 -24.37
N THR A 55 16.27 23.86 -25.55
CA THR A 55 15.74 24.68 -26.65
C THR A 55 14.22 24.68 -26.65
N VAL A 56 13.59 25.83 -26.94
CA VAL A 56 12.12 25.97 -26.97
C VAL A 56 11.65 26.29 -28.39
N TYR A 57 10.69 25.52 -28.89
CA TYR A 57 10.12 25.61 -30.23
C TYR A 57 8.63 26.02 -30.18
N PRO A 58 8.29 27.30 -30.43
CA PRO A 58 6.89 27.72 -30.57
C PRO A 58 6.26 27.14 -31.85
N ILE A 59 5.10 26.48 -31.73
CA ILE A 59 4.35 25.96 -32.88
C ILE A 59 3.06 26.76 -33.07
N ASN A 60 2.96 27.47 -34.20
CA ASN A 60 1.82 28.28 -34.61
C ASN A 60 1.71 28.32 -36.15
N PRO A 61 0.58 27.88 -36.76
CA PRO A 61 0.43 27.86 -38.21
C PRO A 61 0.29 29.24 -38.86
N GLY A 62 -0.11 30.27 -38.09
CA GLY A 62 -0.43 31.59 -38.61
C GLY A 62 0.68 32.63 -38.46
N ARG A 63 1.80 32.31 -37.80
CA ARG A 63 2.86 33.29 -37.50
C ARG A 63 4.26 32.70 -37.70
N PRO A 64 5.20 33.47 -38.29
CA PRO A 64 6.60 33.06 -38.40
C PRO A 64 7.41 33.25 -37.11
N SER A 65 6.88 34.00 -36.13
CA SER A 65 7.49 34.19 -34.81
C SER A 65 6.44 34.39 -33.72
N VAL A 66 6.80 34.04 -32.49
CA VAL A 66 6.00 34.25 -31.27
C VAL A 66 6.96 34.71 -30.16
N LEU A 67 6.69 35.87 -29.55
CA LEU A 67 7.55 36.48 -28.51
C LEU A 67 9.00 36.71 -28.97
N GLY A 68 9.20 37.00 -30.26
CA GLY A 68 10.52 37.19 -30.85
C GLY A 68 11.29 35.90 -31.15
N ILE A 69 10.72 34.72 -30.86
CA ILE A 69 11.31 33.41 -31.16
C ILE A 69 10.72 32.89 -32.47
N LYS A 70 11.56 32.30 -33.33
CA LYS A 70 11.12 31.67 -34.58
C LYS A 70 10.05 30.60 -34.29
N ALA A 71 8.90 30.72 -34.93
CA ALA A 71 7.81 29.77 -34.80
C ALA A 71 7.71 28.87 -36.03
N TYR A 72 7.18 27.67 -35.83
CA TYR A 72 7.00 26.67 -36.88
C TYR A 72 5.52 26.36 -37.08
N PRO A 73 5.07 26.03 -38.29
CA PRO A 73 3.64 25.77 -38.54
C PRO A 73 3.16 24.44 -37.95
N ASN A 74 4.05 23.45 -37.84
CA ASN A 74 3.82 22.13 -37.25
C ASN A 74 5.15 21.56 -36.71
N ILE A 75 5.08 20.44 -35.97
CA ILE A 75 6.25 19.84 -35.32
C ILE A 75 7.27 19.29 -36.32
N ALA A 76 6.81 18.72 -37.45
CA ALA A 76 7.69 18.18 -38.49
C ALA A 76 8.59 19.26 -39.14
N SER A 77 8.15 20.52 -39.15
CA SER A 77 8.88 21.64 -39.76
C SER A 77 10.09 22.11 -38.94
N ILE A 78 10.27 21.63 -37.70
CA ILE A 78 11.41 21.98 -36.85
C ILE A 78 12.71 21.42 -37.44
N GLY A 79 12.69 20.19 -37.95
CA GLY A 79 13.85 19.51 -38.52
C GLY A 79 14.86 18.97 -37.50
N GLU A 80 14.55 19.05 -36.20
CA GLU A 80 15.36 18.55 -35.09
C GLU A 80 14.53 17.65 -34.16
N GLN A 81 15.20 16.82 -33.36
CA GLN A 81 14.53 15.95 -32.39
C GLN A 81 13.93 16.76 -31.23
N VAL A 82 12.64 16.56 -30.99
CA VAL A 82 11.90 17.15 -29.88
C VAL A 82 11.71 16.10 -28.78
N ASP A 83 12.13 16.40 -27.56
CA ASP A 83 11.95 15.50 -26.42
C ASP A 83 10.52 15.59 -25.86
N LEU A 84 10.01 16.82 -25.70
CA LEU A 84 8.73 17.12 -25.05
C LEU A 84 7.81 18.00 -25.93
N ALA A 85 6.56 17.59 -26.10
CA ALA A 85 5.51 18.42 -26.68
C ALA A 85 4.51 18.91 -25.60
N VAL A 86 4.34 20.22 -25.44
CA VAL A 86 3.32 20.82 -24.59
C VAL A 86 2.16 21.30 -25.45
N VAL A 87 1.00 20.64 -25.33
CA VAL A 87 -0.17 20.83 -26.19
C VAL A 87 -1.22 21.69 -25.50
N VAL A 88 -1.54 22.83 -26.11
CA VAL A 88 -2.43 23.87 -25.58
C VAL A 88 -3.47 24.30 -26.63
N THR A 89 -4.04 23.33 -27.35
CA THR A 89 -5.02 23.53 -28.43
C THR A 89 -6.39 22.95 -28.07
N PRO A 90 -7.50 23.36 -28.72
CA PRO A 90 -8.82 22.78 -28.43
C PRO A 90 -8.82 21.24 -28.48
N ALA A 91 -9.57 20.58 -27.58
CA ALA A 91 -9.53 19.13 -27.38
C ALA A 91 -9.71 18.32 -28.68
N GLN A 92 -10.54 18.79 -29.60
CA GLN A 92 -10.84 18.10 -30.86
C GLN A 92 -9.63 17.99 -31.80
N THR A 93 -8.63 18.86 -31.66
CA THR A 93 -7.42 18.83 -32.49
C THR A 93 -6.31 18.00 -31.88
N VAL A 94 -6.42 17.63 -30.60
CA VAL A 94 -5.34 16.98 -29.85
C VAL A 94 -5.00 15.58 -30.39
N PRO A 95 -5.94 14.69 -30.75
CA PRO A 95 -5.58 13.39 -31.32
C PRO A 95 -4.65 13.48 -32.53
N GLY A 96 -4.99 14.34 -33.51
CA GLY A 96 -4.14 14.56 -34.70
C GLY A 96 -2.78 15.17 -34.36
N ILE A 97 -2.71 16.08 -33.38
CA ILE A 97 -1.43 16.64 -32.92
C ILE A 97 -0.55 15.56 -32.27
N ILE A 98 -1.13 14.67 -31.48
CA ILE A 98 -0.39 13.56 -30.86
C ILE A 98 0.12 12.59 -31.92
N GLU A 99 -0.66 12.32 -32.99
CA GLU A 99 -0.20 11.55 -34.15
C GLU A 99 0.99 12.21 -34.85
N GLU A 100 0.95 13.54 -35.07
CA GLU A 100 2.08 14.29 -35.64
C GLU A 100 3.32 14.22 -34.74
N CYS A 101 3.15 14.38 -33.42
CA CYS A 101 4.24 14.27 -32.46
C CYS A 101 4.86 12.86 -32.47
N ALA A 102 4.02 11.82 -32.53
CA ALA A 102 4.48 10.44 -32.56
C ALA A 102 5.26 10.14 -33.84
N ALA A 103 4.76 10.60 -35.00
CA ALA A 103 5.45 10.49 -36.28
C ALA A 103 6.81 11.24 -36.29
N ALA A 104 6.93 12.32 -35.52
CA ALA A 104 8.18 13.07 -35.34
C ALA A 104 9.12 12.45 -34.28
N GLY A 105 8.75 11.32 -33.66
CA GLY A 105 9.58 10.62 -32.68
C GLY A 105 9.63 11.27 -31.30
N VAL A 106 8.65 12.10 -30.96
CA VAL A 106 8.52 12.68 -29.62
C VAL A 106 8.16 11.59 -28.62
N ARG A 107 8.84 11.56 -27.47
CA ARG A 107 8.63 10.53 -26.44
C ARG A 107 7.79 10.99 -25.24
N GLY A 108 7.70 12.30 -25.00
CA GLY A 108 6.89 12.87 -23.93
C GLY A 108 5.91 13.93 -24.42
N ALA A 109 4.68 13.93 -23.90
CA ALA A 109 3.73 15.01 -24.12
C ALA A 109 3.05 15.45 -22.82
N ILE A 110 2.75 16.75 -22.73
CA ILE A 110 1.90 17.32 -21.68
C ILE A 110 0.68 17.93 -22.38
N VAL A 111 -0.50 17.37 -22.15
CA VAL A 111 -1.75 17.90 -22.70
C VAL A 111 -2.41 18.80 -21.66
N ILE A 112 -2.32 20.11 -21.85
CA ILE A 112 -2.86 21.10 -20.93
C ILE A 112 -4.37 21.23 -21.07
N SER A 113 -4.87 21.06 -22.30
CA SER A 113 -6.25 21.34 -22.67
C SER A 113 -7.27 20.49 -21.92
N ALA A 114 -8.38 21.12 -21.53
CA ALA A 114 -9.60 20.46 -21.08
C ALA A 114 -10.54 20.17 -22.26
N GLY A 115 -11.65 19.47 -22.00
CA GLY A 115 -12.69 19.08 -22.94
C GLY A 115 -12.74 17.57 -23.25
N PHE A 116 -12.23 16.73 -22.36
CA PHE A 116 -12.08 15.29 -22.53
C PHE A 116 -13.11 14.51 -21.70
N LYS A 117 -12.74 13.43 -21.00
CA LYS A 117 -13.69 12.53 -20.32
C LYS A 117 -14.66 13.23 -19.37
N GLU A 118 -14.27 14.36 -18.80
CA GLU A 118 -15.10 15.22 -17.95
C GLU A 118 -16.32 15.81 -18.67
N ARG A 119 -16.37 15.77 -20.01
CA ARG A 119 -17.55 16.13 -20.83
C ARG A 119 -18.41 14.94 -21.25
N GLY A 120 -18.09 13.72 -20.80
CA GLY A 120 -18.84 12.52 -21.12
C GLY A 120 -18.36 11.78 -22.38
N PRO A 121 -19.23 11.00 -23.05
CA PRO A 121 -18.81 9.98 -24.02
C PRO A 121 -17.94 10.47 -25.19
N SER A 122 -18.21 11.67 -25.72
CA SER A 122 -17.42 12.23 -26.82
C SER A 122 -15.97 12.53 -26.42
N GLY A 123 -15.76 12.91 -25.16
CA GLY A 123 -14.42 13.17 -24.63
C GLY A 123 -13.65 11.90 -24.30
N VAL A 124 -14.34 10.85 -23.85
CA VAL A 124 -13.77 9.50 -23.66
C VAL A 124 -13.23 8.95 -24.98
N GLU A 125 -13.93 9.17 -26.10
CA GLU A 125 -13.45 8.74 -27.41
C GLU A 125 -12.18 9.49 -27.86
N LEU A 126 -12.07 10.80 -27.56
CA LEU A 126 -10.83 11.55 -27.83
C LEU A 126 -9.65 11.01 -27.02
N GLU A 127 -9.87 10.73 -25.74
CA GLU A 127 -8.87 10.09 -24.87
C GLU A 127 -8.44 8.71 -25.39
N ARG A 128 -9.38 7.90 -25.86
CA ARG A 128 -9.10 6.57 -26.45
C ARG A 128 -8.19 6.66 -27.67
N GLN A 129 -8.43 7.63 -28.55
CA GLN A 129 -7.60 7.86 -29.75
C GLN A 129 -6.18 8.28 -29.36
N ILE A 130 -6.06 9.23 -28.43
CA ILE A 130 -4.76 9.71 -27.93
C ILE A 130 -3.96 8.55 -27.32
N LEU A 131 -4.58 7.75 -26.44
CA LEU A 131 -3.91 6.66 -25.75
C LEU A 131 -3.47 5.54 -26.70
N ALA A 132 -4.26 5.22 -27.72
CA ALA A 132 -3.91 4.23 -28.74
C ALA A 132 -2.64 4.63 -29.51
N THR A 133 -2.55 5.91 -29.91
CA THR A 133 -1.37 6.47 -30.59
C THR A 133 -0.16 6.48 -29.66
N ALA A 134 -0.32 6.92 -28.41
CA ALA A 134 0.75 7.00 -27.43
C ALA A 134 1.40 5.63 -27.18
N ARG A 135 0.59 4.60 -26.89
CA ARG A 135 1.05 3.23 -26.63
C ARG A 135 1.76 2.60 -27.82
N SER A 136 1.26 2.83 -29.03
CA SER A 136 1.85 2.26 -30.26
C SER A 136 3.21 2.85 -30.62
N ASN A 137 3.54 4.03 -30.07
CA ASN A 137 4.77 4.77 -30.41
C ASN A 137 5.69 5.00 -29.20
N ASN A 138 5.45 4.31 -28.07
CA ASN A 138 6.22 4.46 -26.83
C ASN A 138 6.32 5.92 -26.35
N MET A 139 5.22 6.68 -26.52
CA MET A 139 5.09 8.05 -26.02
C MET A 139 4.33 8.03 -24.71
N ARG A 140 4.81 8.79 -23.72
CA ARG A 140 4.15 8.98 -22.41
C ARG A 140 3.46 10.33 -22.33
N ILE A 141 2.27 10.38 -21.72
CA ILE A 141 1.44 11.59 -21.68
C ILE A 141 1.03 11.95 -20.25
N VAL A 142 1.32 13.19 -19.85
CA VAL A 142 0.76 13.83 -18.63
C VAL A 142 -0.45 14.68 -19.02
N GLY A 143 -1.53 14.59 -18.25
CA GLY A 143 -2.82 15.20 -18.56
C GLY A 143 -3.84 14.17 -19.10
N PRO A 144 -4.84 14.60 -19.89
CA PRO A 144 -5.16 15.96 -20.26
C PRO A 144 -5.69 16.80 -19.08
N ASN A 145 -6.16 18.03 -19.34
CA ASN A 145 -6.79 18.91 -18.35
C ASN A 145 -5.93 19.12 -17.09
N CYS A 146 -4.68 19.55 -17.29
CA CYS A 146 -3.72 19.72 -16.21
C CYS A 146 -3.06 21.10 -16.23
N LEU A 147 -2.42 21.48 -15.12
CA LEU A 147 -1.60 22.69 -15.05
C LEU A 147 -0.27 22.56 -15.81
N GLY A 148 0.24 21.33 -15.92
CA GLY A 148 1.55 20.98 -16.49
C GLY A 148 2.55 20.48 -15.44
N VAL A 149 3.84 20.54 -15.79
CA VAL A 149 4.95 20.02 -14.98
C VAL A 149 6.01 21.09 -14.74
N MET A 150 6.53 21.16 -13.50
CA MET A 150 7.76 21.89 -13.16
C MET A 150 8.82 20.92 -12.62
N SER A 151 10.08 21.19 -12.98
CA SER A 151 11.26 20.65 -12.30
C SER A 151 12.09 21.82 -11.78
N PRO A 152 11.87 22.25 -10.52
CA PRO A 152 12.59 23.37 -9.91
C PRO A 152 14.10 23.23 -9.93
N ILE A 153 14.60 22.00 -9.78
CA ILE A 153 16.04 21.71 -9.76
C ILE A 153 16.69 21.99 -11.12
N THR A 154 16.00 21.70 -12.22
CA THR A 154 16.54 21.89 -13.58
C THR A 154 16.23 23.25 -14.18
N GLY A 155 15.22 23.96 -13.66
CA GLY A 155 14.71 25.21 -14.25
C GLY A 155 13.50 25.02 -15.16
N LEU A 156 13.06 23.78 -15.42
CA LEU A 156 11.92 23.52 -16.31
C LEU A 156 10.61 24.00 -15.69
N ASN A 157 9.90 24.90 -16.37
CA ASN A 157 8.55 25.31 -16.02
C ASN A 157 7.61 25.21 -17.24
N ALA A 158 7.09 24.00 -17.48
CA ALA A 158 6.12 23.71 -18.53
C ALA A 158 4.67 23.86 -18.03
N THR A 159 4.40 24.94 -17.29
CA THR A 159 3.08 25.24 -16.72
C THR A 159 2.61 26.65 -17.05
N PHE A 160 1.33 26.91 -16.81
CA PHE A 160 0.78 28.28 -16.86
C PHE A 160 0.61 28.91 -15.46
N ALA A 161 1.34 28.43 -14.45
CA ALA A 161 1.37 29.07 -13.13
C ALA A 161 2.06 30.44 -13.19
N ALA A 162 1.75 31.30 -12.23
CA ALA A 162 2.29 32.66 -12.16
C ALA A 162 3.77 32.74 -11.76
N ALA A 163 4.29 31.70 -11.10
CA ALA A 163 5.65 31.65 -10.57
C ALA A 163 6.26 30.25 -10.71
N MET A 164 7.57 30.16 -10.48
CA MET A 164 8.30 28.90 -10.39
C MET A 164 8.45 28.49 -8.93
N ALA A 165 8.21 27.22 -8.63
CA ALA A 165 8.46 26.65 -7.31
C ALA A 165 9.93 26.80 -6.89
N LEU A 166 10.17 26.98 -5.58
CA LEU A 166 11.51 26.95 -5.03
C LEU A 166 12.12 25.54 -5.18
N PRO A 167 13.44 25.41 -5.42
CA PRO A 167 14.10 24.11 -5.43
C PRO A 167 14.14 23.51 -4.02
N GLY A 168 13.85 22.21 -3.92
CA GLY A 168 13.94 21.47 -2.66
C GLY A 168 13.76 19.97 -2.87
N LYS A 169 13.21 19.29 -1.86
CA LYS A 169 13.25 17.82 -1.77
C LYS A 169 11.88 17.14 -1.77
N VAL A 170 10.81 17.92 -1.90
CA VAL A 170 9.44 17.41 -1.92
C VAL A 170 8.99 17.19 -3.37
N GLY A 171 8.60 15.97 -3.72
CA GLY A 171 7.90 15.70 -4.96
C GLY A 171 6.40 15.89 -4.78
N PHE A 172 5.81 16.93 -5.38
CA PHE A 172 4.38 17.21 -5.26
C PHE A 172 3.62 16.79 -6.52
N ILE A 173 2.59 15.97 -6.34
CA ILE A 173 1.71 15.48 -7.42
C ILE A 173 0.27 15.83 -7.06
N SER A 174 -0.48 16.41 -8.00
CA SER A 174 -1.88 16.76 -7.79
C SER A 174 -2.74 16.45 -9.01
N GLN A 175 -3.91 15.87 -8.74
CA GLN A 175 -4.96 15.75 -9.75
C GLN A 175 -5.65 17.11 -10.04
N SER A 176 -5.66 18.02 -9.06
CA SER A 176 -6.27 19.35 -9.17
C SER A 176 -5.26 20.41 -9.57
N GLY A 177 -5.44 21.01 -10.75
CA GLY A 177 -4.63 22.13 -11.23
C GLY A 177 -4.86 23.43 -10.43
N ALA A 178 -6.08 23.66 -9.94
CA ALA A 178 -6.38 24.83 -9.12
C ALA A 178 -5.67 24.75 -7.76
N LEU A 179 -5.73 23.59 -7.10
CA LEU A 179 -5.05 23.39 -5.82
C LEU A 179 -3.53 23.53 -5.97
N CYS A 180 -2.95 23.06 -7.08
CA CYS A 180 -1.55 23.29 -7.41
C CYS A 180 -1.17 24.78 -7.30
N THR A 181 -1.98 25.69 -7.86
CA THR A 181 -1.65 27.12 -7.81
C THR A 181 -1.69 27.69 -6.40
N SER A 182 -2.63 27.26 -5.55
CA SER A 182 -2.71 27.67 -4.15
C SER A 182 -1.57 27.11 -3.30
N VAL A 183 -1.25 25.82 -3.47
CA VAL A 183 -0.13 25.17 -2.78
C VAL A 183 1.20 25.81 -3.17
N LEU A 184 1.37 26.16 -4.45
CA LEU A 184 2.54 26.87 -4.93
C LEU A 184 2.69 28.25 -4.27
N ASP A 185 1.61 29.03 -4.20
CA ASP A 185 1.63 30.36 -3.58
C ASP A 185 1.99 30.27 -2.08
N TRP A 186 1.32 29.38 -1.34
CA TRP A 186 1.61 29.13 0.08
C TRP A 186 3.03 28.62 0.34
N SER A 187 3.60 27.84 -0.59
CA SER A 187 4.96 27.31 -0.43
C SER A 187 6.02 28.41 -0.33
N PHE A 188 5.78 29.60 -0.89
CA PHE A 188 6.71 30.72 -0.80
C PHE A 188 6.74 31.33 0.60
N GLU A 189 5.58 31.41 1.27
CA GLU A 189 5.46 31.88 2.65
C GLU A 189 6.13 30.90 3.62
N GLU A 190 5.83 29.61 3.46
CA GLU A 190 6.38 28.52 4.28
C GLU A 190 7.81 28.12 3.89
N ARG A 191 8.38 28.73 2.84
CA ARG A 191 9.71 28.44 2.28
C ARG A 191 9.96 26.96 1.96
N VAL A 192 8.93 26.27 1.49
CA VAL A 192 9.04 24.86 1.08
C VAL A 192 9.47 24.77 -0.38
N GLY A 193 10.53 24.01 -0.63
CA GLY A 193 11.04 23.73 -1.97
C GLY A 193 10.65 22.34 -2.48
N PHE A 194 10.49 22.23 -3.80
CA PHE A 194 10.09 21.01 -4.48
C PHE A 194 11.20 20.46 -5.38
N SER A 195 11.30 19.13 -5.48
CA SER A 195 12.13 18.44 -6.48
C SER A 195 11.40 18.35 -7.83
N ALA A 196 10.08 18.11 -7.76
CA ALA A 196 9.15 18.08 -8.88
C ALA A 196 7.78 18.62 -8.44
N PHE A 197 7.09 19.30 -9.35
CA PHE A 197 5.73 19.82 -9.11
C PHE A 197 4.85 19.47 -10.31
N VAL A 198 3.92 18.54 -10.13
CA VAL A 198 3.23 17.84 -11.22
C VAL A 198 1.73 17.98 -11.06
N SER A 199 1.06 18.55 -12.06
CA SER A 199 -0.37 18.40 -12.22
C SER A 199 -0.66 17.33 -13.27
N ILE A 200 -1.33 16.26 -12.86
CA ILE A 200 -1.61 15.11 -13.74
C ILE A 200 -2.98 15.20 -14.42
N GLY A 201 -3.86 16.07 -13.93
CA GLY A 201 -5.19 16.29 -14.48
C GLY A 201 -6.02 15.01 -14.55
N SER A 202 -6.56 14.73 -15.74
CA SER A 202 -7.40 13.55 -15.99
C SER A 202 -6.64 12.22 -15.87
N MET A 203 -5.30 12.20 -15.86
CA MET A 203 -4.50 10.98 -15.71
C MET A 203 -4.85 9.93 -16.78
N LEU A 204 -4.72 10.32 -18.06
CA LEU A 204 -5.03 9.44 -19.21
C LEU A 204 -4.01 8.30 -19.38
N ASP A 205 -2.72 8.61 -19.21
CA ASP A 205 -1.62 7.66 -19.40
C ASP A 205 -0.71 7.61 -18.17
N VAL A 206 0.08 8.65 -17.92
CA VAL A 206 0.96 8.72 -16.74
C VAL A 206 0.10 8.89 -15.49
N GLY A 207 0.20 7.91 -14.57
CA GLY A 207 -0.56 7.85 -13.33
C GLY A 207 0.27 7.89 -12.07
N TRP A 208 -0.38 7.56 -10.95
CA TRP A 208 0.26 7.59 -9.63
C TRP A 208 1.44 6.63 -9.55
N GLY A 209 1.29 5.41 -10.07
CA GLY A 209 2.34 4.39 -10.03
C GLY A 209 3.63 4.85 -10.71
N ASP A 210 3.50 5.38 -11.93
CA ASP A 210 4.64 5.87 -12.72
C ASP A 210 5.39 7.01 -12.00
N LEU A 211 4.64 7.99 -11.48
CA LEU A 211 5.24 9.14 -10.81
C LEU A 211 5.83 8.80 -9.44
N ILE A 212 5.21 7.89 -8.69
CA ILE A 212 5.77 7.39 -7.44
C ILE A 212 7.09 6.67 -7.71
N TYR A 213 7.17 5.83 -8.75
CA TYR A 213 8.43 5.18 -9.13
C TYR A 213 9.50 6.17 -9.59
N TYR A 214 9.14 7.09 -10.48
CA TYR A 214 10.07 8.10 -10.99
C TYR A 214 10.68 8.96 -9.86
N LEU A 215 9.84 9.44 -8.94
CA LEU A 215 10.28 10.22 -7.78
C LEU A 215 10.92 9.35 -6.68
N GLY A 216 10.54 8.08 -6.59
CA GLY A 216 11.15 7.07 -5.73
C GLY A 216 12.62 6.82 -6.10
N ASP A 217 12.91 6.78 -7.40
CA ASP A 217 14.27 6.64 -7.93
C ASP A 217 15.07 7.96 -7.94
N ASP A 218 14.41 9.12 -7.95
CA ASP A 218 15.09 10.42 -7.99
C ASP A 218 15.86 10.72 -6.69
N PRO A 219 17.19 10.85 -6.72
CA PRO A 219 17.98 11.12 -5.51
C PRO A 219 17.71 12.50 -4.89
N ASN A 220 17.10 13.43 -5.62
CA ASN A 220 16.77 14.76 -5.08
C ASN A 220 15.45 14.77 -4.29
N THR A 221 14.61 13.75 -4.48
CA THR A 221 13.33 13.65 -3.79
C THR A 221 13.50 12.83 -2.50
N GLU A 222 13.10 13.39 -1.36
CA GLU A 222 13.10 12.73 -0.05
C GLU A 222 11.69 12.36 0.44
N SER A 223 10.65 13.05 -0.04
CA SER A 223 9.24 12.73 0.25
C SER A 223 8.35 13.01 -0.94
N ILE A 224 7.27 12.25 -1.07
CA ILE A 224 6.29 12.37 -2.15
C ILE A 224 4.94 12.74 -1.54
N VAL A 225 4.36 13.85 -1.99
CA VAL A 225 3.06 14.34 -1.54
C VAL A 225 2.08 14.28 -2.70
N ILE A 226 0.92 13.70 -2.44
CA ILE A 226 -0.11 13.44 -3.45
C ILE A 226 -1.43 14.07 -3.00
N TYR A 227 -2.01 14.91 -3.85
CA TYR A 227 -3.43 15.27 -3.77
C TYR A 227 -4.25 14.42 -4.75
N MET A 228 -5.06 13.52 -4.19
CA MET A 228 -5.81 12.50 -4.91
C MET A 228 -7.31 12.77 -4.86
N GLU A 229 -7.95 12.84 -6.02
CA GLU A 229 -9.42 12.84 -6.12
C GLU A 229 -9.93 11.44 -6.46
N SER A 230 -9.25 10.73 -7.37
CA SER A 230 -9.54 9.36 -7.78
C SER A 230 -8.29 8.48 -7.79
N VAL A 231 -8.44 7.20 -7.50
CA VAL A 231 -7.32 6.24 -7.46
C VAL A 231 -6.86 5.84 -8.87
N GLY A 232 -7.77 5.68 -9.84
CA GLY A 232 -7.42 5.14 -11.16
C GLY A 232 -6.96 3.69 -11.07
N ASP A 233 -5.76 3.38 -11.56
CA ASP A 233 -5.17 2.04 -11.42
C ASP A 233 -4.69 1.81 -9.97
N ALA A 234 -5.58 1.22 -9.17
CA ALA A 234 -5.34 0.92 -7.77
C ALA A 234 -4.16 -0.05 -7.54
N ARG A 235 -3.96 -1.00 -8.47
CA ARG A 235 -2.89 -1.99 -8.37
C ARG A 235 -1.54 -1.33 -8.62
N ALA A 236 -1.41 -0.57 -9.70
CA ALA A 236 -0.19 0.19 -9.98
C ALA A 236 0.16 1.17 -8.86
N PHE A 237 -0.84 1.86 -8.30
CA PHE A 237 -0.66 2.74 -7.16
C PHE A 237 -0.15 1.99 -5.91
N LEU A 238 -0.80 0.89 -5.51
CA LEU A 238 -0.40 0.15 -4.30
C LEU A 238 0.97 -0.51 -4.46
N SER A 239 1.27 -1.07 -5.62
CA SER A 239 2.58 -1.63 -5.95
C SER A 239 3.69 -0.58 -5.78
N ALA A 240 3.52 0.60 -6.40
CA ALA A 240 4.51 1.67 -6.34
C ALA A 240 4.64 2.27 -4.95
N ALA A 241 3.51 2.55 -4.30
CA ALA A 241 3.49 3.10 -2.96
C ALA A 241 4.17 2.16 -1.95
N ARG A 242 3.89 0.85 -2.02
CA ARG A 242 4.48 -0.16 -1.16
C ARG A 242 6.00 -0.21 -1.33
N GLU A 243 6.48 -0.24 -2.57
CA GLU A 243 7.93 -0.29 -2.86
C GLU A 243 8.65 0.98 -2.38
N VAL A 244 8.10 2.16 -2.68
CA VAL A 244 8.75 3.44 -2.39
C VAL A 244 8.64 3.82 -0.90
N SER A 245 7.52 3.52 -0.23
CA SER A 245 7.31 3.87 1.18
C SER A 245 8.37 3.27 2.11
N PHE A 246 9.05 2.18 1.72
CA PHE A 246 10.17 1.63 2.47
C PHE A 246 11.36 2.59 2.61
N THR A 247 11.54 3.49 1.65
CA THR A 247 12.70 4.39 1.59
C THR A 247 12.32 5.86 1.70
N LYS A 248 11.16 6.26 1.15
CA LYS A 248 10.69 7.65 1.12
C LYS A 248 9.22 7.72 1.54
N PRO A 249 8.82 8.64 2.43
CA PRO A 249 7.42 8.83 2.77
C PRO A 249 6.56 9.17 1.57
N VAL A 250 5.48 8.41 1.39
CA VAL A 250 4.39 8.72 0.44
C VAL A 250 3.19 9.22 1.24
N ILE A 251 2.85 10.49 1.05
CA ILE A 251 1.85 11.22 1.82
C ILE A 251 0.68 11.55 0.91
N VAL A 252 -0.54 11.16 1.27
CA VAL A 252 -1.75 11.37 0.46
C VAL A 252 -2.77 12.22 1.19
N ILE A 253 -3.29 13.23 0.50
CA ILE A 253 -4.55 13.90 0.81
C ILE A 253 -5.60 13.35 -0.14
N LYS A 254 -6.62 12.69 0.42
CA LYS A 254 -7.76 12.20 -0.33
C LYS A 254 -8.96 13.14 -0.19
N ALA A 255 -9.38 13.74 -1.30
CA ALA A 255 -10.65 14.46 -1.38
C ALA A 255 -11.86 13.49 -1.48
N GLY A 256 -13.07 13.93 -1.15
CA GLY A 256 -14.28 13.11 -1.34
C GLY A 256 -14.50 12.03 -0.27
N ARG A 257 -14.25 12.35 1.01
CA ARG A 257 -14.29 11.40 2.13
C ARG A 257 -15.69 10.99 2.57
N THR A 258 -16.63 11.92 2.45
CA THR A 258 -18.04 11.69 2.76
C THR A 258 -18.77 11.35 1.48
N GLU A 259 -19.90 10.64 1.57
CA GLU A 259 -20.71 10.28 0.39
C GLU A 259 -21.03 11.50 -0.49
N ALA A 260 -21.46 12.62 0.13
CA ALA A 260 -21.73 13.86 -0.59
C ALA A 260 -20.48 14.44 -1.29
N ALA A 261 -19.32 14.41 -0.63
CA ALA A 261 -18.08 14.90 -1.24
C ALA A 261 -17.55 13.95 -2.32
N ALA A 262 -17.77 12.63 -2.16
CA ALA A 262 -17.44 11.62 -3.16
C ALA A 262 -18.27 11.82 -4.43
N GLN A 263 -19.58 12.06 -4.29
CA GLN A 263 -20.47 12.39 -5.42
C GLN A 263 -20.05 13.68 -6.14
N ALA A 264 -19.64 14.71 -5.39
CA ALA A 264 -19.12 15.95 -5.97
C ALA A 264 -17.82 15.73 -6.75
N ALA A 265 -16.88 14.94 -6.20
CA ALA A 265 -15.64 14.59 -6.87
C ALA A 265 -15.90 13.74 -8.13
N ALA A 266 -16.80 12.74 -8.06
CA ALA A 266 -17.17 11.89 -9.20
C ALA A 266 -17.76 12.69 -10.36
N SER A 267 -18.60 13.69 -10.06
CA SER A 267 -19.18 14.59 -11.07
C SER A 267 -18.13 15.47 -11.75
N HIS A 268 -17.04 15.77 -11.03
CA HIS A 268 -15.92 16.59 -11.52
C HIS A 268 -14.92 15.78 -12.35
N THR A 269 -14.61 14.54 -11.95
CA THR A 269 -13.59 13.69 -12.59
C THR A 269 -14.16 12.71 -13.63
N GLY A 270 -15.46 12.43 -13.59
CA GLY A 270 -16.11 11.40 -14.40
C GLY A 270 -15.74 9.96 -14.00
N SER A 271 -15.25 9.72 -12.78
CA SER A 271 -14.77 8.41 -12.30
C SER A 271 -15.65 7.80 -11.21
N LEU A 272 -15.70 6.46 -11.16
CA LEU A 272 -16.37 5.73 -10.08
C LEU A 272 -15.66 5.92 -8.72
N THR A 273 -16.43 6.05 -7.64
CA THR A 273 -15.91 6.17 -6.26
C THR A 273 -16.13 4.90 -5.47
N GLY A 274 -15.05 4.34 -4.91
CA GLY A 274 -15.09 3.22 -3.95
C GLY A 274 -15.30 3.70 -2.51
N SER A 275 -15.23 2.77 -1.56
CA SER A 275 -15.40 3.07 -0.13
C SER A 275 -14.17 3.77 0.47
N ASP A 276 -14.38 4.85 1.25
CA ASP A 276 -13.29 5.55 1.95
C ASP A 276 -12.61 4.64 3.00
N GLU A 277 -13.35 3.75 3.64
CA GLU A 277 -12.80 2.78 4.62
C GLU A 277 -11.89 1.75 3.93
N VAL A 278 -12.24 1.32 2.71
CA VAL A 278 -11.43 0.40 1.90
C VAL A 278 -10.15 1.09 1.46
N LEU A 279 -10.25 2.34 0.98
CA LEU A 279 -9.10 3.14 0.61
C LEU A 279 -8.14 3.36 1.79
N ASP A 280 -8.69 3.60 2.98
CA ASP A 280 -7.89 3.74 4.21
C ASP A 280 -7.21 2.43 4.62
N ALA A 281 -7.84 1.27 4.39
CA ALA A 281 -7.20 -0.03 4.52
C ALA A 281 -6.08 -0.23 3.48
N ALA A 282 -6.30 0.20 2.24
CA ALA A 282 -5.35 0.13 1.14
C ALA A 282 -4.10 1.01 1.40
N PHE A 283 -4.28 2.24 1.88
CA PHE A 283 -3.16 3.13 2.22
C PHE A 283 -2.26 2.54 3.31
N ARG A 284 -2.84 2.02 4.40
CA ARG A 284 -2.07 1.32 5.44
C ARG A 284 -1.30 0.14 4.85
N ARG A 285 -1.96 -0.64 3.99
CA ARG A 285 -1.38 -1.81 3.32
C ARG A 285 -0.21 -1.46 2.39
N GLY A 286 -0.22 -0.26 1.82
CA GLY A 286 0.85 0.28 0.97
C GLY A 286 1.90 1.13 1.69
N GLY A 287 1.84 1.27 3.01
CA GLY A 287 2.77 2.15 3.76
C GLY A 287 2.49 3.65 3.60
N VAL A 288 1.38 4.01 2.96
CA VAL A 288 1.02 5.40 2.65
C VAL A 288 0.52 6.10 3.91
N LEU A 289 1.04 7.31 4.16
CA LEU A 289 0.53 8.19 5.21
C LEU A 289 -0.62 9.04 4.66
N ARG A 290 -1.82 8.83 5.19
CA ARG A 290 -2.96 9.70 4.90
C ARG A 290 -2.98 10.89 5.85
N ILE A 291 -3.07 12.10 5.29
CA ILE A 291 -3.30 13.34 6.04
C ILE A 291 -4.63 13.98 5.60
N ASN A 292 -5.17 14.85 6.46
CA ASN A 292 -6.53 15.37 6.30
C ASN A 292 -6.62 16.87 5.95
N SER A 293 -5.51 17.60 6.06
CA SER A 293 -5.44 19.03 5.77
C SER A 293 -4.30 19.32 4.79
N VAL A 294 -4.50 20.29 3.91
CA VAL A 294 -3.45 20.79 3.01
C VAL A 294 -2.35 21.50 3.79
N SER A 295 -2.69 22.20 4.89
CA SER A 295 -1.70 22.84 5.77
C SER A 295 -0.72 21.82 6.36
N ASP A 296 -1.18 20.61 6.65
CA ASP A 296 -0.37 19.57 7.28
C ASP A 296 0.67 18.99 6.29
N ILE A 297 0.55 19.22 4.97
CA ILE A 297 1.54 18.76 3.98
C ILE A 297 2.94 19.24 4.34
N PHE A 298 3.06 20.56 4.51
CA PHE A 298 4.33 21.24 4.64
C PHE A 298 4.99 20.89 5.97
N TYR A 299 4.18 20.91 7.04
CA TYR A 299 4.61 20.47 8.35
C TYR A 299 5.05 19.00 8.38
N THR A 300 4.33 18.12 7.68
CA THR A 300 4.68 16.70 7.65
C THR A 300 6.03 16.48 6.95
N ALA A 301 6.24 17.11 5.78
CA ALA A 301 7.50 17.04 5.07
C ALA A 301 8.68 17.59 5.90
N GLU A 302 8.47 18.70 6.60
CA GLU A 302 9.46 19.31 7.48
C GLU A 302 9.84 18.40 8.65
N VAL A 303 8.84 17.83 9.33
CA VAL A 303 9.06 16.97 10.50
C VAL A 303 9.82 15.69 10.13
N PHE A 304 9.45 15.03 9.02
CA PHE A 304 10.15 13.83 8.57
C PHE A 304 11.58 14.09 8.10
N ALA A 305 11.88 15.30 7.62
CA ALA A 305 13.22 15.68 7.20
C ALA A 305 14.15 16.00 8.40
N LYS A 306 13.59 16.45 9.52
CA LYS A 306 14.37 16.99 10.65
C LYS A 306 14.42 16.08 11.89
N GLN A 307 13.44 15.20 12.08
CA GLN A 307 13.28 14.42 13.31
C GLN A 307 13.26 12.91 13.08
N PRO A 308 13.79 12.09 14.02
CA PRO A 308 13.64 10.65 13.95
C PRO A 308 12.17 10.25 14.13
N ARG A 309 11.82 9.08 13.62
CA ARG A 309 10.48 8.53 13.74
C ARG A 309 10.21 8.05 15.18
N PRO A 310 9.01 8.27 15.73
CA PRO A 310 8.66 7.74 17.04
C PRO A 310 8.50 6.21 16.97
N ASN A 311 8.90 5.53 18.04
CA ASN A 311 8.81 4.07 18.16
C ASN A 311 7.40 3.57 18.53
N GLY A 312 6.52 4.46 18.97
CA GLY A 312 5.16 4.15 19.42
C GLY A 312 4.31 5.41 19.60
N PRO A 313 3.07 5.25 20.11
CA PRO A 313 2.09 6.33 20.21
C PRO A 313 2.29 7.24 21.43
N ARG A 314 3.26 6.97 22.31
CA ARG A 314 3.34 7.60 23.64
C ARG A 314 4.09 8.93 23.59
N LEU A 315 3.40 10.04 23.80
CA LEU A 315 3.97 11.39 23.82
C LEU A 315 4.12 11.90 25.26
N THR A 316 5.28 12.45 25.59
CA THR A 316 5.44 13.29 26.80
C THR A 316 5.30 14.75 26.42
N ILE A 317 4.39 15.45 27.10
CA ILE A 317 4.13 16.87 26.86
C ILE A 317 4.73 17.67 28.02
N LEU A 318 5.67 18.54 27.73
CA LEU A 318 6.28 19.48 28.68
C LEU A 318 5.70 20.88 28.43
N THR A 319 5.11 21.53 29.43
CA THR A 319 4.45 22.82 29.24
C THR A 319 4.62 23.76 30.44
N ASN A 320 4.64 25.07 30.22
CA ASN A 320 4.54 26.07 31.31
C ASN A 320 3.09 26.54 31.57
N ALA A 321 2.10 25.98 30.86
CA ALA A 321 0.71 26.36 31.01
C ALA A 321 -0.23 25.16 30.79
N GLY A 322 -1.04 24.84 31.81
CA GLY A 322 -1.99 23.73 31.75
C GLY A 322 -2.98 23.78 30.59
N GLY A 323 -3.49 24.97 30.20
CA GLY A 323 -4.48 25.11 29.11
C GLY A 323 -4.02 24.51 27.78
N PRO A 324 -2.89 24.97 27.20
CA PRO A 324 -2.26 24.33 26.05
C PRO A 324 -1.95 22.84 26.21
N GLY A 325 -1.54 22.40 27.41
CA GLY A 325 -1.31 20.98 27.71
C GLY A 325 -2.57 20.13 27.55
N VAL A 326 -3.73 20.65 27.97
CA VAL A 326 -5.03 19.99 27.81
C VAL A 326 -5.43 19.91 26.33
N LEU A 327 -5.30 21.01 25.57
CA LEU A 327 -5.62 21.01 24.13
C LEU A 327 -4.73 20.03 23.35
N ALA A 328 -3.44 19.98 23.69
CA ALA A 328 -2.51 19.02 23.12
C ALA A 328 -2.89 17.58 23.48
N THR A 329 -3.37 17.33 24.70
CA THR A 329 -3.83 16.00 25.14
C THR A 329 -5.09 15.56 24.38
N ASP A 330 -6.09 16.43 24.25
CA ASP A 330 -7.33 16.13 23.51
C ASP A 330 -7.02 15.77 22.04
N ALA A 331 -6.14 16.53 21.40
CA ALA A 331 -5.70 16.28 20.02
C ALA A 331 -4.94 14.95 19.89
N LEU A 332 -4.15 14.57 20.90
CA LEU A 332 -3.37 13.34 20.92
C LEU A 332 -4.29 12.13 20.92
N ILE A 333 -5.17 12.08 21.92
CA ILE A 333 -6.04 10.95 22.22
C ILE A 333 -7.10 10.77 21.13
N THR A 334 -7.71 11.88 20.66
CA THR A 334 -8.77 11.81 19.62
C THR A 334 -8.26 11.22 18.30
N GLN A 335 -6.95 11.29 18.06
CA GLN A 335 -6.30 10.73 16.88
C GLN A 335 -5.56 9.41 17.17
N GLY A 336 -5.78 8.80 18.33
CA GLY A 336 -5.29 7.47 18.69
C GLY A 336 -3.87 7.43 19.27
N GLY A 337 -3.25 8.57 19.56
CA GLY A 337 -2.02 8.63 20.34
C GLY A 337 -2.31 8.47 21.85
N GLU A 338 -1.25 8.31 22.64
CA GLU A 338 -1.34 8.07 24.08
C GLU A 338 -0.40 8.99 24.86
N LEU A 339 -0.78 9.43 26.06
CA LEU A 339 0.17 10.07 26.95
C LEU A 339 1.13 9.02 27.53
N ALA A 340 2.43 9.30 27.51
CA ALA A 340 3.41 8.47 28.18
C ALA A 340 3.14 8.41 29.70
N VAL A 341 3.12 7.19 30.25
CA VAL A 341 3.12 6.97 31.71
C VAL A 341 4.57 7.03 32.17
N LEU A 342 4.95 8.15 32.79
CA LEU A 342 6.32 8.41 33.24
C LEU A 342 6.77 7.35 34.26
N SER A 343 8.04 6.95 34.19
CA SER A 343 8.60 5.99 35.15
C SER A 343 8.76 6.62 36.54
N ASP A 344 8.81 5.79 37.57
CA ASP A 344 9.00 6.24 38.95
C ASP A 344 10.33 7.00 39.13
N GLU A 345 11.37 6.61 38.38
CA GLU A 345 12.67 7.30 38.34
C GLU A 345 12.53 8.71 37.74
N THR A 346 11.86 8.82 36.58
CA THR A 346 11.60 10.11 35.91
C THR A 346 10.81 11.04 36.82
N LEU A 347 9.74 10.54 37.46
CA LEU A 347 8.93 11.31 38.41
C LEU A 347 9.78 11.77 39.61
N SER A 348 10.65 10.91 40.13
CA SER A 348 11.53 11.25 41.26
C SER A 348 12.54 12.34 40.90
N GLU A 349 13.15 12.29 39.71
CA GLU A 349 14.06 13.34 39.24
C GLU A 349 13.32 14.67 39.01
N LEU A 350 12.13 14.64 38.41
CA LEU A 350 11.30 15.83 38.22
C LEU A 350 10.86 16.44 39.55
N ASN A 351 10.50 15.64 40.56
CA ASN A 351 10.14 16.10 41.91
C ASN A 351 11.28 16.83 42.62
N LEU A 352 12.54 16.49 42.34
CA LEU A 352 13.70 17.18 42.89
C LEU A 352 14.01 18.50 42.16
N LEU A 353 13.67 18.59 40.87
CA LEU A 353 13.94 19.75 40.02
C LEU A 353 12.83 20.81 40.10
N LEU A 354 11.57 20.38 40.07
CA LEU A 354 10.40 21.24 39.88
C LEU A 354 9.80 21.70 41.22
N PRO A 355 9.11 22.86 41.24
CA PRO A 355 8.38 23.31 42.42
C PRO A 355 7.29 22.31 42.83
N GLU A 356 6.98 22.23 44.13
CA GLU A 356 6.02 21.26 44.71
C GLU A 356 4.65 21.22 43.98
N HIS A 357 4.23 22.34 43.38
CA HIS A 357 2.93 22.50 42.74
C HIS A 357 2.88 22.10 41.24
N TRP A 358 3.94 21.53 40.69
CA TRP A 358 3.91 20.99 39.32
C TRP A 358 2.88 19.85 39.20
N SER A 359 2.54 19.42 37.98
CA SER A 359 1.40 18.50 37.77
C SER A 359 1.55 17.08 38.32
N HIS A 360 2.76 16.62 38.68
CA HIS A 360 3.07 15.25 39.11
C HIS A 360 2.64 14.16 38.10
N GLY A 361 2.61 14.50 36.81
CA GLY A 361 2.16 13.60 35.75
C GLY A 361 2.47 14.12 34.36
N ASN A 362 1.80 13.55 33.36
CA ASN A 362 1.87 13.95 31.96
C ASN A 362 0.50 14.49 31.53
N PRO A 363 0.38 15.74 31.03
CA PRO A 363 1.44 16.72 30.75
C PRO A 363 2.25 17.15 31.99
N VAL A 364 3.56 17.31 31.80
CA VAL A 364 4.51 17.85 32.78
C VAL A 364 4.37 19.37 32.78
N ASP A 365 3.54 19.91 33.68
CA ASP A 365 3.34 21.35 33.84
C ASP A 365 4.41 21.92 34.77
N ILE A 366 5.39 22.62 34.20
CA ILE A 366 6.53 23.21 34.92
C ILE A 366 6.25 24.62 35.46
N LEU A 367 4.97 25.03 35.44
CA LEU A 367 4.43 26.31 35.92
C LEU A 367 4.82 27.52 35.06
N GLY A 368 4.00 28.57 35.15
CA GLY A 368 4.10 29.75 34.29
C GLY A 368 5.35 30.60 34.47
N ASP A 369 6.01 30.51 35.63
CA ASP A 369 7.25 31.21 35.95
C ASP A 369 8.52 30.46 35.51
N ALA A 370 8.37 29.38 34.72
CA ALA A 370 9.48 28.57 34.24
C ALA A 370 10.50 29.39 33.44
N ASP A 371 11.76 29.35 33.87
CA ASP A 371 12.88 29.91 33.14
C ASP A 371 13.46 28.91 32.12
N ALA A 372 14.38 29.40 31.28
CA ALA A 372 15.01 28.61 30.22
C ALA A 372 15.77 27.38 30.75
N ASP A 373 16.34 27.46 31.96
CA ASP A 373 17.08 26.34 32.57
C ASP A 373 16.13 25.27 33.12
N ARG A 374 14.97 25.66 33.67
CA ARG A 374 13.90 24.73 34.08
C ARG A 374 13.38 23.94 32.88
N TYR A 375 13.16 24.60 31.74
CA TYR A 375 12.77 23.94 30.48
C TYR A 375 13.80 22.91 30.02
N ALA A 376 15.06 23.30 29.88
CA ALA A 376 16.12 22.42 29.35
C ALA A 376 16.34 21.19 30.23
N LYS A 377 16.43 21.37 31.56
CA LYS A 377 16.62 20.25 32.50
C LYS A 377 15.42 19.32 32.55
N SER A 378 14.20 19.87 32.47
CA SER A 378 12.99 19.03 32.45
C SER A 378 12.89 18.23 31.16
N LEU A 379 13.25 18.81 30.01
CA LEU A 379 13.32 18.10 28.73
C LEU A 379 14.39 17.00 28.78
N GLU A 380 15.56 17.25 29.36
CA GLU A 380 16.62 16.27 29.51
C GLU A 380 16.19 15.05 30.33
N ILE A 381 15.46 15.27 31.42
CA ILE A 381 14.90 14.18 32.25
C ILE A 381 13.84 13.42 31.44
N ALA A 382 12.87 14.13 30.85
CA ALA A 382 11.80 13.51 30.05
C ALA A 382 12.34 12.72 28.84
N ALA A 383 13.42 13.18 28.21
CA ALA A 383 14.03 12.50 27.07
C ALA A 383 14.60 11.14 27.42
N ARG A 384 15.09 10.96 28.66
CA ARG A 384 15.64 9.69 29.16
C ARG A 384 14.57 8.68 29.59
N ASP A 385 13.30 9.09 29.71
CA ASP A 385 12.21 8.23 30.16
C ASP A 385 11.94 7.07 29.18
N PRO A 386 12.03 5.79 29.57
CA PRO A 386 11.88 4.67 28.66
C PRO A 386 10.44 4.46 28.14
N ASN A 387 9.44 5.09 28.77
CA ASN A 387 8.03 4.97 28.40
C ASN A 387 7.56 6.04 27.41
N SER A 388 8.44 6.99 27.07
CA SER A 388 8.16 8.05 26.10
C SER A 388 8.71 7.69 24.71
N ASP A 389 7.86 7.77 23.68
CA ASP A 389 8.22 7.56 22.28
C ASP A 389 8.48 8.87 21.51
N GLY A 390 8.19 10.02 22.13
CA GLY A 390 8.44 11.37 21.61
C GLY A 390 8.15 12.45 22.63
N LEU A 391 8.60 13.67 22.34
CA LEU A 391 8.56 14.81 23.25
C LEU A 391 7.90 16.01 22.56
N LEU A 392 6.97 16.68 23.24
CA LEU A 392 6.42 17.96 22.81
C LEU A 392 6.70 19.02 23.89
N VAL A 393 7.43 20.07 23.52
CA VAL A 393 7.67 21.22 24.40
C VAL A 393 6.72 22.35 24.01
N VAL A 394 5.88 22.80 24.94
CA VAL A 394 4.94 23.89 24.75
C VAL A 394 5.37 25.09 25.59
N LEU A 395 5.44 26.25 24.94
CA LEU A 395 5.74 27.53 25.57
C LEU A 395 4.65 28.54 25.25
N THR A 396 4.14 29.15 26.31
CA THR A 396 3.34 30.39 26.24
C THR A 396 4.15 31.54 26.82
N PRO A 397 4.22 32.71 26.15
CA PRO A 397 4.96 33.85 26.66
C PRO A 397 4.26 34.40 27.90
N GLN A 398 5.02 34.49 28.99
CA GLN A 398 4.67 35.18 30.23
C GLN A 398 5.73 36.25 30.53
N ALA A 399 5.39 37.20 31.42
CA ALA A 399 6.30 38.29 31.77
C ALA A 399 7.67 37.82 32.30
N MET A 400 7.74 36.61 32.87
CA MET A 400 8.96 36.02 33.44
C MET A 400 9.66 35.03 32.49
N SER A 401 9.02 34.63 31.39
CA SER A 401 9.59 33.70 30.42
C SER A 401 10.44 34.44 29.38
N ASP A 402 11.49 33.79 28.91
CA ASP A 402 12.30 34.28 27.78
C ASP A 402 12.22 33.24 26.64
N PRO A 403 11.30 33.40 25.68
CA PRO A 403 11.10 32.44 24.59
C PRO A 403 12.36 32.20 23.75
N THR A 404 13.17 33.25 23.57
CA THR A 404 14.40 33.21 22.76
C THR A 404 15.51 32.46 23.49
N LYS A 405 15.76 32.81 24.76
CA LYS A 405 16.76 32.11 25.57
C LYS A 405 16.38 30.66 25.83
N THR A 406 15.09 30.37 25.96
CA THR A 406 14.58 29.00 26.08
C THR A 406 14.89 28.23 24.81
N ALA A 407 14.57 28.76 23.62
CA ALA A 407 14.91 28.14 22.34
C ALA A 407 16.41 27.84 22.21
N GLU A 408 17.29 28.78 22.56
CA GLU A 408 18.76 28.57 22.54
C GLU A 408 19.20 27.39 23.42
N LYS A 409 18.59 27.24 24.60
CA LYS A 409 18.88 26.16 25.53
C LYS A 409 18.36 24.80 25.06
N LEU A 410 17.35 24.77 24.19
CA LEU A 410 16.77 23.53 23.67
C LEU A 410 17.48 23.00 22.42
N ARG A 411 18.25 23.82 21.71
CA ARG A 411 18.99 23.41 20.49
C ARG A 411 19.78 22.09 20.62
N PRO A 412 20.47 21.81 21.75
CA PRO A 412 21.24 20.57 21.89
C PRO A 412 20.38 19.30 21.80
N TYR A 413 19.08 19.37 22.08
CA TYR A 413 18.15 18.24 22.05
C TYR A 413 17.53 18.00 20.68
N ALA A 414 17.88 18.79 19.66
CA ALA A 414 17.41 18.58 18.30
C ALA A 414 17.82 17.22 17.73
N THR A 415 18.96 16.70 18.19
CA THR A 415 19.53 15.40 17.80
C THR A 415 20.05 14.66 19.03
N GLY A 416 20.17 13.34 18.95
CA GLY A 416 20.83 12.54 19.99
C GLY A 416 19.95 12.03 21.13
N THR A 417 18.67 12.42 21.19
CA THR A 417 17.67 11.86 22.14
C THR A 417 17.18 10.46 21.75
N GLY A 418 17.34 10.08 20.47
CA GLY A 418 16.76 8.86 19.90
C GLY A 418 15.23 8.91 19.71
N LYS A 419 14.60 10.06 20.00
CA LYS A 419 13.14 10.28 19.94
C LYS A 419 12.83 11.64 19.30
N PRO A 420 11.71 11.79 18.58
CA PRO A 420 11.34 13.10 18.03
C PRO A 420 11.11 14.12 19.13
N VAL A 421 11.65 15.32 18.93
CA VAL A 421 11.40 16.52 19.73
C VAL A 421 10.65 17.52 18.87
N LEU A 422 9.42 17.81 19.25
CA LEU A 422 8.58 18.84 18.64
C LEU A 422 8.40 20.00 19.62
N ALA A 423 8.13 21.18 19.07
CA ALA A 423 7.93 22.39 19.85
C ALA A 423 6.64 23.11 19.45
N SER A 424 6.00 23.78 20.41
CA SER A 424 4.94 24.74 20.15
C SER A 424 5.19 26.04 20.90
N TRP A 425 5.52 27.09 20.14
CA TRP A 425 5.79 28.44 20.65
C TRP A 425 4.56 29.29 20.35
N MET A 426 3.65 29.37 21.31
CA MET A 426 2.34 29.97 21.11
C MET A 426 2.40 31.49 21.30
N GLY A 427 2.40 32.25 20.20
CA GLY A 427 2.45 33.70 20.24
C GLY A 427 2.76 34.32 18.89
N GLY A 428 2.98 35.63 18.85
CA GLY A 428 3.39 36.37 17.64
C GLY A 428 4.84 36.86 17.73
N SER A 429 5.02 38.19 17.75
CA SER A 429 6.34 38.83 17.74
C SER A 429 7.30 38.35 18.83
N ASP A 430 6.78 38.09 20.03
CA ASP A 430 7.60 37.81 21.22
C ASP A 430 8.25 36.43 21.17
N VAL A 431 7.70 35.51 20.37
CA VAL A 431 8.21 34.14 20.24
C VAL A 431 8.97 33.91 18.93
N ALA A 432 8.81 34.81 17.94
CA ALA A 432 9.32 34.64 16.57
C ALA A 432 10.83 34.32 16.50
N ALA A 433 11.66 35.03 17.27
CA ALA A 433 13.10 34.75 17.31
C ALA A 433 13.40 33.34 17.87
N GLY A 434 12.63 32.87 18.86
CA GLY A 434 12.75 31.52 19.39
C GLY A 434 12.34 30.46 18.36
N VAL A 435 11.28 30.71 17.59
CA VAL A 435 10.83 29.83 16.49
C VAL A 435 11.94 29.66 15.45
N ASP A 436 12.55 30.75 15.00
CA ASP A 436 13.65 30.71 14.03
C ASP A 436 14.85 29.89 14.53
N ILE A 437 15.22 30.07 15.80
CA ILE A 437 16.34 29.35 16.43
C ILE A 437 16.08 27.84 16.47
N LEU A 438 14.88 27.42 16.89
CA LEU A 438 14.50 26.00 16.95
C LEU A 438 14.45 25.38 15.56
N ASN A 439 13.80 26.04 14.60
CA ASN A 439 13.67 25.54 13.24
C ASN A 439 15.03 25.40 12.53
N GLN A 440 15.98 26.31 12.78
CA GLN A 440 17.36 26.22 12.30
C GLN A 440 18.16 25.11 12.99
N ALA A 441 17.90 24.86 14.26
CA ALA A 441 18.53 23.78 15.01
C ALA A 441 18.00 22.39 14.61
N GLY A 442 16.86 22.33 13.92
CA GLY A 442 16.21 21.08 13.49
C GLY A 442 15.06 20.63 14.38
N ILE A 443 14.55 21.47 15.29
CA ILE A 443 13.34 21.20 16.09
C ILE A 443 12.14 21.88 15.41
N PRO A 444 11.23 21.11 14.78
CA PRO A 444 10.04 21.68 14.15
C PRO A 444 9.17 22.38 15.20
N THR A 445 8.85 23.66 14.96
CA THR A 445 8.11 24.49 15.91
C THR A 445 6.81 25.01 15.31
N PHE A 446 5.71 24.86 16.05
CA PHE A 446 4.36 25.16 15.59
C PHE A 446 3.67 26.21 16.46
N GLU A 447 2.79 27.01 15.85
CA GLU A 447 2.04 28.04 16.57
C GLU A 447 1.04 27.47 17.58
N TYR A 448 0.55 26.24 17.32
CA TYR A 448 -0.48 25.60 18.12
C TYR A 448 -0.06 24.20 18.59
N ALA A 449 -0.29 23.93 19.88
CA ALA A 449 0.12 22.67 20.50
C ALA A 449 -0.63 21.45 19.93
N ASP A 450 -1.91 21.61 19.56
CA ASP A 450 -2.70 20.56 18.90
C ASP A 450 -2.18 20.23 17.48
N THR A 451 -1.58 21.20 16.79
CA THR A 451 -0.93 20.96 15.49
C THR A 451 0.34 20.13 15.65
N ALA A 452 1.17 20.45 16.65
CA ALA A 452 2.37 19.66 16.96
C ALA A 452 2.02 18.21 17.32
N THR A 453 0.99 18.02 18.14
CA THR A 453 0.49 16.69 18.50
C THR A 453 -0.08 15.92 17.30
N ARG A 454 -0.86 16.58 16.43
CA ARG A 454 -1.38 15.96 15.20
C ARG A 454 -0.25 15.44 14.31
N LEU A 455 0.84 16.20 14.20
CA LEU A 455 2.01 15.78 13.42
C LEU A 455 2.76 14.62 14.08
N PHE A 456 2.90 14.61 15.41
CA PHE A 456 3.42 13.45 16.12
C PHE A 456 2.62 12.18 15.80
N ASN A 457 1.29 12.27 15.82
CA ASN A 457 0.42 11.15 15.47
C ASN A 457 0.60 10.70 14.01
N TYR A 458 0.81 11.62 13.07
CA TYR A 458 1.14 11.28 11.69
C TYR A 458 2.50 10.57 11.57
N MET A 459 3.52 11.02 12.30
CA MET A 459 4.82 10.33 12.35
C MET A 459 4.68 8.90 12.89
N TRP A 460 3.93 8.74 13.98
CA TRP A 460 3.70 7.43 14.58
C TRP A 460 2.91 6.50 13.67
N ARG A 461 1.81 6.97 13.06
CA ARG A 461 1.02 6.17 12.11
C ARG A 461 1.85 5.73 10.92
N TYR A 462 2.75 6.60 10.43
CA TYR A 462 3.69 6.21 9.38
C TYR A 462 4.65 5.12 9.86
N SER A 463 5.24 5.26 11.06
CA SER A 463 6.07 4.20 11.66
C SER A 463 5.31 2.88 11.79
N ASP A 464 4.07 2.92 12.23
CA ASP A 464 3.23 1.73 12.44
C ASP A 464 2.85 1.06 11.11
N ASN A 465 2.45 1.85 10.11
CA ASN A 465 2.21 1.36 8.74
C ASN A 465 3.46 0.67 8.18
N LEU A 466 4.64 1.25 8.38
CA LEU A 466 5.89 0.63 7.95
C LEU A 466 6.21 -0.65 8.73
N LYS A 467 6.00 -0.69 10.05
CA LYS A 467 6.17 -1.93 10.84
C LYS A 467 5.29 -3.07 10.31
N ALA A 468 4.06 -2.77 9.94
CA ALA A 468 3.17 -3.74 9.30
C ALA A 468 3.68 -4.24 7.92
N LEU A 469 4.56 -3.48 7.26
CA LEU A 469 5.29 -3.94 6.08
C LEU A 469 6.56 -4.74 6.39
N TYR A 470 7.09 -4.70 7.62
CA TYR A 470 8.32 -5.41 8.02
C TYR A 470 8.06 -6.70 8.79
N GLU A 471 6.90 -6.84 9.42
CA GLU A 471 6.59 -8.00 10.24
C GLU A 471 6.53 -9.29 9.40
N THR A 472 7.42 -10.21 9.73
CA THR A 472 7.48 -11.56 9.18
C THR A 472 6.31 -12.38 9.72
N PRO A 473 5.42 -12.89 8.87
CA PRO A 473 4.27 -13.66 9.33
C PRO A 473 4.70 -15.00 9.91
N ALA A 474 3.79 -15.63 10.64
CA ALA A 474 3.97 -17.02 11.02
C ALA A 474 3.72 -17.92 9.82
N ILE A 475 4.51 -19.00 9.72
CA ILE A 475 4.32 -20.05 8.71
C ILE A 475 2.90 -20.59 8.85
N THR A 476 2.13 -20.50 7.77
CA THR A 476 0.93 -21.31 7.58
C THR A 476 1.35 -22.53 6.78
N GLU A 477 1.32 -23.69 7.44
CA GLU A 477 1.72 -24.95 6.81
C GLU A 477 0.73 -25.28 5.69
N ASP A 478 1.22 -25.30 4.45
CA ASP A 478 0.51 -25.77 3.26
C ASP A 478 0.91 -27.23 2.92
N ALA A 479 1.56 -27.93 3.86
CA ALA A 479 2.09 -29.27 3.68
C ALA A 479 1.46 -30.25 4.67
N GLY A 480 1.13 -31.47 4.22
CA GLY A 480 0.52 -32.53 5.02
C GLY A 480 -1.00 -32.64 4.90
N ASP A 481 -1.62 -33.30 5.88
CA ASP A 481 -3.07 -33.60 5.91
C ASP A 481 -3.96 -32.35 6.11
N ASP A 482 -3.38 -31.20 6.48
CA ASP A 482 -4.06 -29.90 6.70
C ASP A 482 -4.02 -28.95 5.47
N ALA A 483 -3.57 -29.45 4.31
CA ALA A 483 -3.50 -28.66 3.08
C ALA A 483 -4.90 -28.41 2.47
N PRO A 484 -5.16 -27.21 1.90
CA PRO A 484 -6.44 -26.93 1.25
C PRO A 484 -6.75 -27.86 0.07
N ASP A 485 -7.96 -28.41 0.02
CA ASP A 485 -8.47 -29.20 -1.11
C ASP A 485 -9.00 -28.29 -2.22
N ARG A 486 -8.06 -27.70 -2.97
CA ARG A 486 -8.34 -26.70 -4.01
C ARG A 486 -9.12 -27.27 -5.19
N GLU A 487 -8.87 -28.54 -5.55
CA GLU A 487 -9.53 -29.16 -6.71
C GLU A 487 -11.01 -29.42 -6.38
N LEU A 488 -11.31 -29.91 -5.17
CA LEU A 488 -12.69 -30.07 -4.72
C LEU A 488 -13.47 -28.75 -4.80
N VAL A 489 -12.90 -27.66 -4.28
CA VAL A 489 -13.60 -26.36 -4.29
C VAL A 489 -13.79 -25.83 -5.72
N ARG A 490 -12.80 -26.04 -6.59
CA ARG A 490 -12.91 -25.67 -8.01
C ARG A 490 -14.03 -26.44 -8.71
N GLU A 491 -14.08 -27.76 -8.53
CA GLU A 491 -15.15 -28.61 -9.09
C GLU A 491 -16.53 -28.19 -8.58
N MET A 492 -16.66 -27.87 -7.29
CA MET A 492 -17.91 -27.38 -6.70
C MET A 492 -18.37 -26.06 -7.33
N ILE A 493 -17.45 -25.08 -7.48
CA ILE A 493 -17.77 -23.78 -8.08
C ILE A 493 -18.15 -23.94 -9.55
N ASP A 494 -17.41 -24.76 -10.31
CA ASP A 494 -17.69 -25.00 -11.72
C ASP A 494 -19.06 -25.66 -11.90
N HIS A 495 -19.42 -26.64 -11.06
CA HIS A 495 -20.74 -27.29 -11.09
C HIS A 495 -21.90 -26.32 -10.87
N VAL A 496 -21.83 -25.45 -9.85
CA VAL A 496 -22.87 -24.44 -9.58
C VAL A 496 -23.00 -23.43 -10.72
N ARG A 497 -21.88 -23.07 -11.36
CA ARG A 497 -21.91 -22.17 -12.51
C ARG A 497 -22.52 -22.83 -13.75
N GLU A 498 -22.20 -24.10 -13.99
CA GLU A 498 -22.76 -24.89 -15.09
C GLU A 498 -24.28 -25.12 -14.92
N SER A 499 -24.79 -25.19 -13.69
CA SER A 499 -26.24 -25.26 -13.41
C SER A 499 -26.97 -23.91 -13.59
N GLY A 500 -26.23 -22.83 -13.86
CA GLY A 500 -26.77 -21.48 -14.03
C GLY A 500 -27.11 -20.78 -12.70
N GLN A 501 -26.69 -21.33 -11.57
CA GLN A 501 -26.93 -20.79 -10.24
C GLN A 501 -25.82 -19.83 -9.82
N THR A 502 -26.14 -18.94 -8.88
CA THR A 502 -25.21 -17.93 -8.35
C THR A 502 -25.00 -18.04 -6.86
N ILE A 503 -25.67 -18.96 -6.17
CA ILE A 503 -25.61 -19.10 -4.72
C ILE A 503 -25.25 -20.55 -4.42
N LEU A 504 -24.25 -20.76 -3.57
CA LEU A 504 -24.01 -22.07 -2.98
C LEU A 504 -25.00 -22.30 -1.85
N THR A 505 -25.51 -23.52 -1.73
CA THR A 505 -26.31 -23.91 -0.57
C THR A 505 -25.49 -23.76 0.72
N GLU A 506 -26.14 -23.72 1.90
CA GLU A 506 -25.40 -23.70 3.17
C GLU A 506 -24.48 -24.93 3.31
N TYR A 507 -24.92 -26.07 2.75
CA TYR A 507 -24.14 -27.31 2.75
C TYR A 507 -22.85 -27.15 1.95
N ASP A 508 -22.95 -26.68 0.71
CA ASP A 508 -21.79 -26.47 -0.14
C ASP A 508 -20.89 -25.34 0.37
N SER A 509 -21.48 -24.28 0.92
CA SER A 509 -20.75 -23.18 1.56
C SER A 509 -19.89 -23.69 2.73
N LYS A 510 -20.45 -24.55 3.60
CA LYS A 510 -19.69 -25.14 4.73
C LYS A 510 -18.68 -26.19 4.29
N ARG A 511 -18.97 -26.97 3.24
CA ARG A 511 -17.98 -27.89 2.65
C ARG A 511 -16.80 -27.15 2.06
N LEU A 512 -17.03 -26.03 1.38
CA LEU A 512 -15.99 -25.14 0.86
C LEU A 512 -15.10 -24.61 1.99
N LEU A 513 -15.70 -24.13 3.09
CA LEU A 513 -14.94 -23.68 4.28
C LEU A 513 -14.10 -24.82 4.88
N ALA A 514 -14.69 -26.00 5.04
CA ALA A 514 -14.01 -27.18 5.58
C ALA A 514 -12.84 -27.64 4.71
N ALA A 515 -12.96 -27.54 3.37
CA ALA A 515 -11.88 -27.84 2.43
C ALA A 515 -10.65 -26.93 2.60
N TYR A 516 -10.79 -25.77 3.26
CA TYR A 516 -9.70 -24.86 3.63
C TYR A 516 -9.35 -24.93 5.12
N GLY A 517 -9.81 -25.97 5.84
CA GLY A 517 -9.52 -26.17 7.26
C GLY A 517 -10.25 -25.20 8.20
N ILE A 518 -11.32 -24.54 7.73
CA ILE A 518 -12.17 -23.69 8.57
C ILE A 518 -13.24 -24.58 9.24
N PRO A 519 -13.27 -24.73 10.57
CA PRO A 519 -14.19 -25.65 11.22
C PRO A 519 -15.65 -25.22 11.08
N THR A 520 -16.52 -26.15 10.69
CA THR A 520 -17.97 -25.93 10.51
C THR A 520 -18.78 -26.88 11.36
N THR A 521 -20.06 -26.56 11.62
CA THR A 521 -20.96 -27.49 12.30
C THR A 521 -21.24 -28.72 11.42
N PRO A 522 -21.23 -29.94 11.98
CA PRO A 522 -21.71 -31.12 11.27
C PRO A 522 -23.14 -30.86 10.77
N MET A 523 -23.43 -31.31 9.55
CA MET A 523 -24.74 -31.10 8.95
C MET A 523 -25.10 -32.22 7.98
N GLU A 524 -26.38 -32.56 7.96
CA GLU A 524 -26.97 -33.52 7.03
C GLU A 524 -28.16 -32.87 6.33
N VAL A 525 -28.30 -33.10 5.03
CA VAL A 525 -29.44 -32.60 4.25
C VAL A 525 -30.54 -33.66 4.27
N ALA A 526 -31.75 -33.24 4.58
CA ALA A 526 -32.94 -34.09 4.62
C ALA A 526 -34.01 -33.54 3.69
N ALA A 527 -34.41 -34.35 2.71
CA ALA A 527 -35.45 -34.02 1.74
C ALA A 527 -36.86 -34.33 2.27
N SER A 528 -36.98 -34.95 3.44
CA SER A 528 -38.27 -35.24 4.11
C SER A 528 -38.17 -35.12 5.64
N ALA A 529 -39.32 -34.95 6.30
CA ALA A 529 -39.39 -34.91 7.77
C ALA A 529 -38.84 -36.19 8.42
N ASP A 530 -39.05 -37.38 7.82
CA ASP A 530 -38.53 -38.64 8.34
C ASP A 530 -37.01 -38.75 8.21
N GLU A 531 -36.44 -38.26 7.12
CA GLU A 531 -34.98 -38.13 6.98
C GLU A 531 -34.41 -37.14 7.99
N ALA A 532 -35.11 -36.04 8.25
CA ALA A 532 -34.69 -35.03 9.21
C ALA A 532 -34.65 -35.58 10.64
N VAL A 533 -35.68 -36.36 11.03
CA VAL A 533 -35.70 -37.07 12.32
C VAL A 533 -34.58 -38.10 12.40
N LYS A 534 -34.35 -38.89 11.35
CA LYS A 534 -33.27 -39.88 11.33
C LYS A 534 -31.89 -39.23 11.51
N ALA A 535 -31.65 -38.10 10.86
CA ALA A 535 -30.42 -37.34 11.04
C ALA A 535 -30.32 -36.75 12.46
N ALA A 536 -31.42 -36.23 13.02
CA ALA A 536 -31.45 -35.69 14.37
C ALA A 536 -31.18 -36.77 15.44
N ASP A 537 -31.76 -37.96 15.28
CA ASP A 537 -31.54 -39.11 16.17
C ASP A 537 -30.07 -39.57 16.14
N ALA A 538 -29.41 -39.48 14.98
CA ALA A 538 -27.99 -39.82 14.84
C ALA A 538 -27.06 -38.76 15.46
N MET A 539 -27.42 -37.47 15.36
CA MET A 539 -26.63 -36.35 15.91
C MET A 539 -26.83 -36.14 17.41
N GLY A 540 -28.02 -36.47 17.92
CA GLY A 540 -28.45 -36.18 19.28
C GLY A 540 -29.08 -34.79 19.45
N TYR A 541 -30.08 -34.71 20.34
CA TYR A 541 -30.84 -33.51 20.63
C TYR A 541 -30.18 -32.62 21.71
N PRO A 542 -30.41 -31.29 21.72
CA PRO A 542 -31.25 -30.55 20.78
C PRO A 542 -30.58 -30.28 19.42
N VAL A 543 -31.39 -30.21 18.37
CA VAL A 543 -30.96 -29.90 17.00
C VAL A 543 -31.56 -28.59 16.49
N VAL A 544 -31.07 -28.16 15.33
CA VAL A 544 -31.52 -27.01 14.56
C VAL A 544 -31.92 -27.49 13.18
N LEU A 545 -33.06 -27.00 12.68
CA LEU A 545 -33.43 -27.11 11.28
C LEU A 545 -33.25 -25.75 10.59
N LYS A 546 -32.58 -25.76 9.45
CA LYS A 546 -32.52 -24.61 8.54
C LYS A 546 -32.94 -25.03 7.14
N ILE A 547 -33.61 -24.15 6.38
CA ILE A 547 -33.96 -24.42 4.98
C ILE A 547 -32.73 -24.81 4.14
N HIS A 548 -32.89 -25.82 3.29
CA HIS A 548 -31.99 -26.13 2.19
C HIS A 548 -32.59 -25.59 0.88
N SER A 549 -31.90 -24.64 0.24
CA SER A 549 -32.35 -23.92 -0.95
C SER A 549 -31.15 -23.40 -1.74
N GLU A 550 -31.31 -23.29 -3.05
CA GLU A 550 -30.34 -22.75 -4.00
C GLU A 550 -30.61 -21.26 -4.33
N THR A 551 -31.75 -20.72 -3.90
CA THR A 551 -32.21 -19.36 -4.28
C THR A 551 -32.37 -18.43 -3.07
N ILE A 552 -32.64 -18.98 -1.87
CA ILE A 552 -32.91 -18.20 -0.66
C ILE A 552 -31.63 -17.93 0.14
N THR A 553 -31.30 -16.64 0.32
CA THR A 553 -30.13 -16.20 1.09
C THR A 553 -30.45 -15.85 2.55
N HIS A 554 -31.51 -15.08 2.80
CA HIS A 554 -31.90 -14.61 4.15
C HIS A 554 -32.93 -15.54 4.81
N LYS A 555 -32.41 -16.64 5.36
CA LYS A 555 -33.20 -17.76 5.92
C LYS A 555 -34.15 -17.33 7.05
N THR A 556 -33.68 -16.45 7.94
CA THR A 556 -34.47 -16.00 9.09
C THR A 556 -35.71 -15.19 8.67
N ASP A 557 -35.60 -14.36 7.64
CA ASP A 557 -36.66 -13.43 7.21
C ASP A 557 -37.88 -14.18 6.66
N ILE A 558 -37.63 -15.33 6.04
CA ILE A 558 -38.68 -16.20 5.54
C ILE A 558 -39.19 -17.20 6.59
N GLY A 559 -38.59 -17.25 7.78
CA GLY A 559 -38.93 -18.22 8.82
C GLY A 559 -38.28 -19.60 8.61
N GLY A 560 -37.23 -19.66 7.80
CA GLY A 560 -36.51 -20.89 7.44
C GLY A 560 -35.51 -21.38 8.47
N VAL A 561 -35.58 -20.94 9.73
CA VAL A 561 -34.71 -21.39 10.82
C VAL A 561 -35.55 -21.72 12.05
N LYS A 562 -35.38 -22.93 12.58
CA LYS A 562 -36.03 -23.42 13.81
C LYS A 562 -34.98 -23.97 14.76
N LEU A 563 -34.86 -23.34 15.92
CA LEU A 563 -33.81 -23.61 16.91
C LEU A 563 -34.34 -24.46 18.07
N ASN A 564 -33.41 -25.10 18.81
CA ASN A 564 -33.68 -25.76 20.08
C ASN A 564 -34.76 -26.87 20.00
N LEU A 565 -34.70 -27.70 18.97
CA LEU A 565 -35.62 -28.82 18.77
C LEU A 565 -35.17 -29.99 19.65
N ALA A 566 -35.98 -30.35 20.65
CA ALA A 566 -35.56 -31.24 21.74
C ALA A 566 -35.87 -32.73 21.48
N ASP A 567 -36.71 -33.05 20.50
CA ASP A 567 -37.17 -34.39 20.19
C ASP A 567 -37.64 -34.52 18.72
N ALA A 568 -37.97 -35.75 18.32
CA ALA A 568 -38.39 -36.09 16.96
C ALA A 568 -39.69 -35.38 16.53
N ASP A 569 -40.64 -35.18 17.45
CA ASP A 569 -41.92 -34.54 17.14
C ASP A 569 -41.75 -33.04 16.90
N ALA A 570 -40.87 -32.39 17.66
CA ALA A 570 -40.44 -31.02 17.41
C ALA A 570 -39.77 -30.87 16.04
N VAL A 571 -38.95 -31.84 15.63
CA VAL A 571 -38.29 -31.85 14.30
C VAL A 571 -39.31 -31.96 13.17
N ARG A 572 -40.29 -32.89 13.25
CA ARG A 572 -41.35 -32.99 12.23
C ARG A 572 -42.15 -31.71 12.12
N THR A 573 -42.59 -31.18 13.25
CA THR A 573 -43.36 -29.92 13.29
C THR A 573 -42.57 -28.77 12.67
N ALA A 574 -41.28 -28.65 13.01
CA ALA A 574 -40.42 -27.61 12.47
C ALA A 574 -40.17 -27.76 10.96
N TYR A 575 -40.05 -28.99 10.44
CA TYR A 575 -39.94 -29.25 9.00
C TYR A 575 -41.17 -28.71 8.26
N ASP A 576 -42.37 -29.10 8.70
CA ASP A 576 -43.64 -28.71 8.07
C ASP A 576 -43.86 -27.19 8.14
N GLU A 577 -43.47 -26.56 9.26
CA GLU A 577 -43.53 -25.12 9.44
C GLU A 577 -42.59 -24.37 8.49
N ILE A 578 -41.36 -24.86 8.29
CA ILE A 578 -40.40 -24.26 7.36
C ILE A 578 -40.95 -24.41 5.93
N GLU A 579 -41.36 -25.61 5.53
CA GLU A 579 -41.90 -25.86 4.18
C GLU A 579 -43.08 -24.93 3.88
N SER A 580 -44.04 -24.85 4.81
CA SER A 580 -45.22 -23.98 4.67
C SER A 580 -44.85 -22.51 4.58
N ALA A 581 -43.91 -22.04 5.41
CA ALA A 581 -43.48 -20.65 5.42
C ALA A 581 -42.77 -20.25 4.12
N VAL A 582 -41.96 -21.15 3.56
CA VAL A 582 -41.21 -20.95 2.31
C VAL A 582 -42.16 -20.91 1.14
N ILE A 583 -43.07 -21.88 1.02
CA ILE A 583 -44.07 -21.91 -0.04
C ILE A 583 -44.95 -20.65 -0.02
N ALA A 584 -45.27 -20.13 1.18
CA ALA A 584 -46.10 -18.93 1.32
C ALA A 584 -45.38 -17.61 0.95
N LYS A 585 -44.07 -17.52 1.19
CA LYS A 585 -43.28 -16.28 1.00
C LYS A 585 -42.41 -16.27 -0.26
N ALA A 586 -42.15 -17.44 -0.84
CA ALA A 586 -41.33 -17.67 -2.03
C ALA A 586 -42.09 -18.63 -2.98
N SER A 587 -41.48 -19.74 -3.41
CA SER A 587 -42.13 -20.76 -4.23
C SER A 587 -41.89 -22.19 -3.69
N ARG A 588 -42.64 -23.17 -4.23
CA ARG A 588 -42.44 -24.60 -3.90
C ARG A 588 -41.08 -25.11 -4.37
N GLU A 589 -40.62 -24.61 -5.50
CA GLU A 589 -39.36 -25.00 -6.16
C GLU A 589 -38.15 -24.54 -5.32
N ASP A 590 -38.31 -23.52 -4.48
CA ASP A 590 -37.25 -23.01 -3.61
C ASP A 590 -37.00 -23.88 -2.36
N PHE A 591 -37.88 -24.84 -2.05
CA PHE A 591 -37.74 -25.73 -0.89
C PHE A 591 -37.22 -27.10 -1.32
N LEU A 592 -35.92 -27.33 -1.12
CA LEU A 592 -35.25 -28.60 -1.41
C LEU A 592 -35.17 -29.52 -0.17
N GLY A 593 -35.74 -29.08 0.95
CA GLY A 593 -35.70 -29.76 2.24
C GLY A 593 -35.09 -28.88 3.33
N VAL A 594 -34.49 -29.52 4.32
CA VAL A 594 -33.82 -28.85 5.45
C VAL A 594 -32.43 -29.42 5.70
N SER A 595 -31.55 -28.61 6.25
CA SER A 595 -30.35 -29.09 6.91
C SER A 595 -30.61 -29.29 8.40
N VAL A 596 -30.17 -30.44 8.91
CA VAL A 596 -30.22 -30.81 10.32
C VAL A 596 -28.82 -30.61 10.90
N GLN A 597 -28.73 -29.86 12.01
CA GLN A 597 -27.47 -29.50 12.64
C GLN A 597 -27.58 -29.62 14.17
N PRO A 598 -26.50 -29.95 14.90
CA PRO A 598 -26.54 -29.93 16.36
C PRO A 598 -26.71 -28.50 16.88
N MET A 599 -27.51 -28.31 17.94
CA MET A 599 -27.65 -27.01 18.59
C MET A 599 -26.40 -26.73 19.44
N VAL A 600 -25.53 -25.86 18.92
CA VAL A 600 -24.32 -25.46 19.61
C VAL A 600 -24.65 -24.47 20.75
N LYS A 601 -24.19 -24.77 21.96
CA LYS A 601 -24.24 -23.79 23.07
C LYS A 601 -23.38 -22.58 22.74
N LEU A 602 -23.99 -21.39 22.77
CA LEU A 602 -23.33 -20.10 22.56
C LEU A 602 -22.54 -19.65 23.80
N ASP A 603 -21.63 -20.49 24.27
CA ASP A 603 -20.65 -20.10 25.31
C ASP A 603 -19.40 -19.53 24.65
N GLY A 604 -19.49 -18.26 24.23
CA GLY A 604 -18.43 -17.59 23.48
C GLY A 604 -18.85 -16.21 22.99
N TYR A 605 -18.15 -15.74 21.97
CA TYR A 605 -18.42 -14.51 21.23
C TYR A 605 -18.85 -14.84 19.81
N GLU A 606 -19.78 -14.07 19.26
CA GLU A 606 -20.15 -14.14 17.85
C GLU A 606 -19.30 -13.14 17.06
N LEU A 607 -18.60 -13.64 16.05
CA LEU A 607 -17.77 -12.86 15.14
C LEU A 607 -18.35 -12.93 13.72
N ILE A 608 -17.98 -11.95 12.90
CA ILE A 608 -18.23 -11.98 11.46
C ILE A 608 -16.90 -11.96 10.73
N ILE A 609 -16.75 -12.84 9.75
CA ILE A 609 -15.68 -12.80 8.75
C ILE A 609 -16.34 -12.81 7.38
N GLY A 610 -16.00 -11.87 6.52
CA GLY A 610 -16.65 -11.77 5.22
C GLY A 610 -15.75 -11.20 4.13
N SER A 611 -16.23 -11.28 2.89
CA SER A 611 -15.65 -10.61 1.75
C SER A 611 -16.73 -10.08 0.81
N SER A 612 -16.48 -8.89 0.28
CA SER A 612 -17.29 -8.21 -0.73
C SER A 612 -16.38 -7.51 -1.73
N VAL A 613 -16.93 -7.05 -2.85
CA VAL A 613 -16.15 -6.46 -3.94
C VAL A 613 -16.28 -4.94 -3.90
N ASP A 614 -15.16 -4.25 -3.74
CA ASP A 614 -15.06 -2.81 -3.94
C ASP A 614 -14.77 -2.50 -5.43
N PRO A 615 -15.43 -1.50 -6.03
CA PRO A 615 -15.23 -1.17 -7.45
C PRO A 615 -13.82 -0.69 -7.83
N GLN A 616 -13.02 -0.21 -6.86
CA GLN A 616 -11.66 0.28 -7.10
C GLN A 616 -10.59 -0.77 -6.73
N PHE A 617 -10.79 -1.49 -5.63
CA PHE A 617 -9.78 -2.41 -5.09
C PHE A 617 -10.07 -3.90 -5.28
N GLY A 618 -11.23 -4.24 -5.85
CA GLY A 618 -11.65 -5.64 -6.01
C GLY A 618 -12.07 -6.26 -4.68
N PRO A 619 -11.78 -7.55 -4.43
CA PRO A 619 -12.17 -8.21 -3.19
C PRO A 619 -11.58 -7.54 -1.95
N VAL A 620 -12.43 -7.31 -0.94
CA VAL A 620 -12.10 -6.73 0.37
C VAL A 620 -12.58 -7.69 1.45
N LEU A 621 -11.80 -7.85 2.50
CA LEU A 621 -12.11 -8.65 3.68
C LEU A 621 -12.71 -7.81 4.80
N LEU A 622 -13.59 -8.42 5.58
CA LEU A 622 -14.28 -7.87 6.74
C LEU A 622 -14.03 -8.77 7.95
N PHE A 623 -13.75 -8.15 9.10
CA PHE A 623 -13.70 -8.80 10.42
C PHE A 623 -14.38 -7.90 11.45
N GLY A 624 -15.15 -8.47 12.36
CA GLY A 624 -15.77 -7.70 13.43
C GLY A 624 -16.62 -8.52 14.40
N ALA A 625 -17.34 -7.82 15.27
CA ALA A 625 -18.39 -8.43 16.07
C ALA A 625 -19.53 -8.91 15.15
N GLY A 626 -19.98 -10.15 15.32
CA GLY A 626 -21.00 -10.81 14.51
C GLY A 626 -22.40 -10.76 15.12
N GLY A 627 -23.31 -11.57 14.56
CA GLY A 627 -24.70 -11.69 15.01
C GLY A 627 -25.64 -10.72 14.32
N THR A 628 -26.74 -10.35 14.99
CA THR A 628 -27.81 -9.50 14.41
C THR A 628 -27.55 -7.99 14.54
N LEU A 629 -26.59 -7.58 15.38
CA LEU A 629 -26.35 -6.17 15.71
C LEU A 629 -25.12 -5.56 15.01
N VAL A 630 -24.59 -6.25 13.99
CA VAL A 630 -23.38 -5.84 13.24
C VAL A 630 -23.51 -4.43 12.68
N GLU A 631 -24.65 -4.12 12.05
CA GLU A 631 -24.90 -2.81 11.42
C GLU A 631 -25.03 -1.66 12.43
N VAL A 632 -25.41 -1.98 13.68
CA VAL A 632 -25.66 -0.99 14.73
C VAL A 632 -24.37 -0.60 15.44
N PHE A 633 -23.54 -1.59 15.82
CA PHE A 633 -22.32 -1.32 16.58
C PHE A 633 -21.16 -0.81 15.72
N LYS A 634 -21.16 -1.15 14.42
CA LYS A 634 -20.09 -0.80 13.46
C LYS A 634 -18.69 -1.14 13.97
N ASP A 635 -18.57 -2.18 14.80
CA ASP A 635 -17.30 -2.68 15.31
C ASP A 635 -16.67 -3.63 14.30
N ARG A 636 -16.08 -3.04 13.26
CA ARG A 636 -15.52 -3.77 12.12
C ARG A 636 -14.21 -3.18 11.65
N ALA A 637 -13.38 -4.01 11.05
CA ALA A 637 -12.19 -3.64 10.32
C ALA A 637 -12.24 -4.20 8.90
N LEU A 638 -11.64 -3.47 7.96
CA LEU A 638 -11.48 -3.88 6.57
C LEU A 638 -10.01 -4.16 6.25
N GLY A 639 -9.78 -5.08 5.32
CA GLY A 639 -8.45 -5.48 4.86
C GLY A 639 -8.47 -5.93 3.40
N LEU A 640 -7.30 -5.93 2.76
CA LEU A 640 -7.16 -6.42 1.39
C LEU A 640 -6.52 -7.83 1.41
N PRO A 641 -7.07 -8.80 0.68
CA PRO A 641 -6.42 -10.09 0.48
C PRO A 641 -5.16 -9.94 -0.41
N PRO A 642 -4.15 -10.81 -0.26
CA PRO A 642 -4.06 -11.86 0.74
C PRO A 642 -3.68 -11.34 2.14
N LEU A 643 -4.20 -11.98 3.18
CA LEU A 643 -3.76 -11.82 4.57
C LEU A 643 -2.67 -12.82 4.92
N ASN A 644 -1.88 -12.41 5.90
CA ASN A 644 -0.97 -13.23 6.68
C ASN A 644 -1.35 -13.04 8.17
N THR A 645 -0.74 -13.79 9.08
CA THR A 645 -1.15 -13.78 10.50
C THR A 645 -0.98 -12.41 11.16
N THR A 646 0.08 -11.67 10.85
CA THR A 646 0.29 -10.29 11.28
C THR A 646 -0.87 -9.39 10.85
N LEU A 647 -1.25 -9.44 9.57
CA LEU A 647 -2.31 -8.56 9.05
C LEU A 647 -3.66 -8.91 9.63
N ALA A 648 -3.93 -10.21 9.84
CA ALA A 648 -5.11 -10.69 10.52
C ALA A 648 -5.16 -10.13 11.95
N ARG A 649 -4.07 -10.24 12.72
CA ARG A 649 -3.95 -9.65 14.07
C ARG A 649 -4.20 -8.15 14.06
N ARG A 650 -3.53 -7.40 13.17
CA ARG A 650 -3.70 -5.94 13.03
C ARG A 650 -5.12 -5.54 12.63
N MET A 651 -5.81 -6.38 11.88
CA MET A 651 -7.22 -6.20 11.54
C MET A 651 -8.10 -6.38 12.78
N MET A 652 -7.83 -7.39 13.62
CA MET A 652 -8.53 -7.59 14.89
C MET A 652 -8.27 -6.46 15.90
N GLU A 653 -7.04 -5.96 16.00
CA GLU A 653 -6.65 -4.86 16.93
C GLU A 653 -7.40 -3.55 16.68
N ARG A 654 -7.96 -3.38 15.49
CA ARG A 654 -8.78 -2.22 15.14
C ARG A 654 -10.24 -2.35 15.55
N THR A 655 -10.62 -3.47 16.17
CA THR A 655 -11.96 -3.73 16.68
C THR A 655 -12.00 -3.67 18.21
N LYS A 656 -13.10 -3.21 18.77
CA LYS A 656 -13.36 -3.18 20.20
C LYS A 656 -13.54 -4.59 20.76
N ILE A 657 -14.10 -5.51 19.97
CA ILE A 657 -14.33 -6.90 20.35
C ILE A 657 -13.04 -7.62 20.75
N LEU A 658 -11.86 -7.23 20.21
CA LEU A 658 -10.58 -7.82 20.60
C LEU A 658 -10.33 -7.74 22.11
N THR A 659 -10.75 -6.66 22.76
CA THR A 659 -10.62 -6.52 24.23
C THR A 659 -11.40 -7.62 24.96
N ALA A 660 -12.57 -8.00 24.45
CA ALA A 660 -13.37 -9.10 24.99
C ALA A 660 -12.74 -10.47 24.68
N LEU A 661 -12.15 -10.63 23.49
CA LEU A 661 -11.45 -11.85 23.05
C LEU A 661 -10.21 -12.15 23.91
N LYS A 662 -9.56 -11.13 24.48
CA LYS A 662 -8.43 -11.27 25.43
C LYS A 662 -8.86 -11.70 26.84
N GLY A 663 -10.17 -11.88 27.09
CA GLY A 663 -10.73 -12.28 28.37
C GLY A 663 -11.14 -11.08 29.23
N ILE A 664 -12.41 -11.04 29.63
CA ILE A 664 -12.98 -10.02 30.51
C ILE A 664 -13.87 -10.66 31.56
N ARG A 665 -13.89 -10.08 32.77
CA ARG A 665 -14.83 -10.43 33.87
C ARG A 665 -14.89 -11.94 34.18
N GLY A 666 -13.73 -12.61 34.19
CA GLY A 666 -13.63 -14.04 34.54
C GLY A 666 -13.84 -15.01 33.37
N ARG A 667 -14.11 -14.53 32.14
CA ARG A 667 -14.07 -15.39 30.94
C ARG A 667 -12.63 -15.63 30.49
N PRO A 668 -12.25 -16.87 30.15
CA PRO A 668 -10.95 -17.17 29.57
C PRO A 668 -10.77 -16.49 28.19
N PRO A 669 -9.54 -16.16 27.79
CA PRO A 669 -9.24 -15.68 26.44
C PRO A 669 -9.50 -16.78 25.39
N ILE A 670 -9.76 -16.37 24.15
CA ILE A 670 -9.79 -17.29 23.01
C ILE A 670 -8.37 -17.60 22.51
N ASP A 671 -8.21 -18.66 21.73
CA ASP A 671 -6.98 -18.88 20.95
C ASP A 671 -6.91 -17.89 19.77
N LEU A 672 -6.24 -16.76 20.01
CA LEU A 672 -6.03 -15.72 19.00
C LEU A 672 -5.18 -16.22 17.82
N ALA A 673 -4.21 -17.13 18.06
CA ALA A 673 -3.37 -17.65 17.00
C ALA A 673 -4.16 -18.58 16.06
N ALA A 674 -5.09 -19.37 16.59
CA ALA A 674 -6.03 -20.14 15.78
C ALA A 674 -6.94 -19.24 14.94
N LEU A 675 -7.41 -18.13 15.51
CA LEU A 675 -8.25 -17.16 14.77
C LEU A 675 -7.47 -16.46 13.65
N GLU A 676 -6.19 -16.11 13.89
CA GLU A 676 -5.30 -15.57 12.86
C GLU A 676 -5.14 -16.55 11.69
N ARG A 677 -4.88 -17.83 11.96
CA ARG A 677 -4.78 -18.87 10.92
C ARG A 677 -6.09 -19.03 10.15
N LEU A 678 -7.23 -19.03 10.84
CA LEU A 678 -8.55 -19.10 10.21
C LEU A 678 -8.79 -17.91 9.27
N MET A 679 -8.45 -16.69 9.69
CA MET A 679 -8.55 -15.50 8.85
C MET A 679 -7.63 -15.57 7.62
N VAL A 680 -6.44 -16.15 7.75
CA VAL A 680 -5.54 -16.40 6.61
C VAL A 680 -6.15 -17.41 5.64
N ARG A 681 -6.66 -18.54 6.12
CA ARG A 681 -7.37 -19.53 5.28
C ARG A 681 -8.58 -18.93 4.57
N PHE A 682 -9.38 -18.12 5.28
CA PHE A 682 -10.49 -17.39 4.67
C PHE A 682 -10.01 -16.43 3.57
N SER A 683 -8.92 -15.71 3.81
CA SER A 683 -8.30 -14.86 2.79
C SER A 683 -7.75 -15.64 1.59
N GLN A 684 -7.27 -16.87 1.78
CA GLN A 684 -6.81 -17.75 0.70
C GLN A 684 -7.98 -18.13 -0.21
N ILE A 685 -9.14 -18.51 0.34
CA ILE A 685 -10.37 -18.78 -0.42
C ILE A 685 -10.68 -17.61 -1.38
N VAL A 686 -10.71 -16.39 -0.83
CA VAL A 686 -11.05 -15.18 -1.60
C VAL A 686 -10.00 -14.86 -2.68
N ALA A 687 -8.72 -15.10 -2.39
CA ALA A 687 -7.64 -14.83 -3.34
C ALA A 687 -7.55 -15.88 -4.46
N GLU A 688 -7.81 -17.16 -4.15
CA GLU A 688 -7.68 -18.28 -5.10
C GLU A 688 -8.95 -18.45 -5.95
N HIS A 689 -10.15 -18.18 -5.42
CA HIS A 689 -11.42 -18.41 -6.10
C HIS A 689 -12.13 -17.11 -6.52
N ARG A 690 -11.63 -16.48 -7.59
CA ARG A 690 -12.15 -15.21 -8.13
C ARG A 690 -13.61 -15.23 -8.61
N TRP A 691 -14.19 -16.41 -8.80
CA TRP A 691 -15.61 -16.56 -9.13
C TRP A 691 -16.54 -16.27 -7.95
N ILE A 692 -16.01 -16.26 -6.72
CA ILE A 692 -16.73 -15.84 -5.53
C ILE A 692 -16.86 -14.30 -5.56
N LYS A 693 -18.09 -13.82 -5.62
CA LYS A 693 -18.45 -12.41 -5.55
C LYS A 693 -18.57 -11.94 -4.10
N GLU A 694 -19.24 -12.72 -3.26
CA GLU A 694 -19.40 -12.45 -1.83
C GLU A 694 -19.25 -13.76 -1.05
N ILE A 695 -18.63 -13.70 0.12
CA ILE A 695 -18.57 -14.83 1.06
C ILE A 695 -18.66 -14.29 2.48
N ASP A 696 -19.50 -14.86 3.33
CA ASP A 696 -19.60 -14.47 4.74
C ASP A 696 -19.78 -15.68 5.67
N ILE A 697 -19.15 -15.58 6.84
CA ILE A 697 -19.35 -16.44 8.00
C ILE A 697 -19.97 -15.57 9.07
N ASN A 698 -21.29 -15.70 9.25
CA ASN A 698 -22.02 -14.96 10.28
C ASN A 698 -23.16 -15.79 10.91
N PRO A 699 -23.02 -16.26 12.16
CA PRO A 699 -21.91 -16.03 13.08
C PRO A 699 -20.78 -17.08 12.97
N LEU A 700 -19.54 -16.64 13.18
CA LEU A 700 -18.42 -17.46 13.62
C LEU A 700 -18.41 -17.46 15.15
N LEU A 701 -18.65 -18.61 15.79
CA LEU A 701 -18.54 -18.75 17.23
C LEU A 701 -17.07 -18.85 17.64
N ALA A 702 -16.63 -18.00 18.56
CA ALA A 702 -15.32 -18.05 19.17
C ALA A 702 -15.42 -18.25 20.69
N SER A 703 -14.91 -19.38 21.16
CA SER A 703 -14.78 -19.71 22.59
C SER A 703 -13.32 -20.03 22.93
N HIS A 704 -13.06 -20.28 24.21
CA HIS A 704 -11.71 -20.59 24.70
C HIS A 704 -11.11 -21.90 24.15
N ASP A 705 -11.96 -22.79 23.68
CA ASP A 705 -11.63 -24.16 23.25
C ASP A 705 -11.94 -24.44 21.78
N ARG A 706 -12.71 -23.58 21.09
CA ARG A 706 -13.09 -23.81 19.69
C ARG A 706 -13.42 -22.53 18.91
N LEU A 707 -13.19 -22.61 17.61
CA LEU A 707 -13.71 -21.70 16.59
C LEU A 707 -14.63 -22.50 15.68
N LEU A 708 -15.85 -22.02 15.42
CA LEU A 708 -16.84 -22.80 14.67
C LEU A 708 -17.76 -21.90 13.83
N ALA A 709 -17.77 -22.10 12.51
CA ALA A 709 -18.69 -21.44 11.61
C ALA A 709 -20.10 -22.02 11.77
N LEU A 710 -21.01 -21.23 12.36
CA LEU A 710 -22.40 -21.65 12.59
C LEU A 710 -23.27 -21.41 11.36
N ASP A 711 -22.92 -20.41 10.55
CA ASP A 711 -23.52 -20.13 9.25
C ASP A 711 -22.46 -19.74 8.23
N ALA A 712 -22.76 -19.96 6.97
CA ALA A 712 -21.91 -19.61 5.84
C ALA A 712 -22.77 -19.30 4.63
N ARG A 713 -22.37 -18.26 3.89
CA ARG A 713 -23.00 -17.85 2.64
C ARG A 713 -21.92 -17.58 1.61
N VAL A 714 -22.06 -18.16 0.42
CA VAL A 714 -21.18 -17.92 -0.73
C VAL A 714 -22.04 -17.56 -1.93
N VAL A 715 -21.72 -16.44 -2.57
CA VAL A 715 -22.37 -15.94 -3.79
C VAL A 715 -21.33 -15.85 -4.89
N LEU A 716 -21.63 -16.38 -6.05
CA LEU A 716 -20.81 -16.35 -7.25
C LEU A 716 -21.22 -15.20 -8.18
N TYR A 717 -20.37 -14.88 -9.13
CA TYR A 717 -20.75 -14.01 -10.25
C TYR A 717 -21.77 -14.69 -11.17
N GLU A 718 -22.56 -13.86 -11.86
CA GLU A 718 -23.52 -14.32 -12.85
C GLU A 718 -22.86 -15.19 -13.93
N PRO A 719 -23.54 -16.24 -14.45
CA PRO A 719 -22.96 -17.17 -15.44
C PRO A 719 -22.46 -16.51 -16.74
N ASN A 720 -22.96 -15.32 -17.07
CA ASN A 720 -22.58 -14.56 -18.26
C ASN A 720 -21.26 -13.78 -18.10
N VAL A 721 -20.71 -13.68 -16.89
CA VAL A 721 -19.44 -12.99 -16.63
C VAL A 721 -18.28 -13.84 -17.14
N ARG A 722 -17.40 -13.22 -17.94
CA ARG A 722 -16.20 -13.89 -18.47
C ARG A 722 -15.05 -13.77 -17.47
N ALA A 723 -14.12 -14.72 -17.48
CA ALA A 723 -12.98 -14.73 -16.55
C ALA A 723 -12.11 -13.46 -16.63
N GLU A 724 -12.04 -12.83 -17.80
CA GLU A 724 -11.33 -11.57 -18.03
C GLU A 724 -12.03 -10.35 -17.43
N ASP A 725 -13.35 -10.41 -17.25
CA ASP A 725 -14.16 -9.32 -16.69
C ASP A 725 -14.25 -9.39 -15.15
N LEU A 726 -13.78 -10.50 -14.55
CA LEU A 726 -13.75 -10.63 -13.09
C LEU A 726 -12.84 -9.55 -12.48
N PRO A 727 -13.23 -8.94 -11.35
CA PRO A 727 -12.36 -8.02 -10.62
C PRO A 727 -11.02 -8.67 -10.30
N GLN A 728 -9.95 -7.90 -10.45
CA GLN A 728 -8.61 -8.32 -10.05
C GLN A 728 -8.39 -7.96 -8.59
N LEU A 729 -7.54 -8.74 -7.91
CA LEU A 729 -7.03 -8.40 -6.60
C LEU A 729 -6.10 -7.18 -6.75
N ALA A 730 -6.26 -6.18 -5.88
CA ALA A 730 -5.35 -5.03 -5.86
C ALA A 730 -3.91 -5.42 -5.48
N ILE A 731 -3.73 -6.57 -4.82
CA ILE A 731 -2.43 -7.13 -4.46
C ILE A 731 -2.33 -8.52 -5.07
N ARG A 732 -1.23 -8.80 -5.76
CA ARG A 732 -1.02 -10.10 -6.37
C ARG A 732 -0.81 -11.18 -5.29
N PRO A 733 -1.58 -12.29 -5.32
CA PRO A 733 -1.39 -13.39 -4.40
C PRO A 733 -0.11 -14.17 -4.69
N TYR A 734 0.24 -15.09 -3.79
CA TYR A 734 1.38 -16.00 -3.97
C TYR A 734 1.23 -16.81 -5.27
N PRO A 735 2.20 -16.77 -6.20
CA PRO A 735 2.07 -17.42 -7.49
C PRO A 735 2.39 -18.92 -7.40
N ILE A 736 1.43 -19.69 -6.90
CA ILE A 736 1.55 -21.13 -6.67
C ILE A 736 1.90 -21.93 -7.93
N GLN A 737 1.55 -21.43 -9.11
CA GLN A 737 1.87 -22.06 -10.39
C GLN A 737 3.37 -22.16 -10.69
N TYR A 738 4.23 -21.47 -9.94
CA TYR A 738 5.69 -21.54 -10.08
C TYR A 738 6.37 -22.47 -9.05
N VAL A 739 5.58 -23.24 -8.29
CA VAL A 739 6.08 -24.24 -7.34
C VAL A 739 6.25 -25.58 -8.07
N GLU A 740 7.49 -26.06 -8.21
CA GLU A 740 7.73 -27.40 -8.78
C GLU A 740 8.95 -28.07 -8.15
N GLU A 741 8.90 -29.40 -8.02
CA GLU A 741 10.05 -30.21 -7.62
C GLU A 741 11.15 -30.20 -8.71
N PHE A 742 12.40 -30.34 -8.27
CA PHE A 742 13.55 -30.57 -9.12
C PHE A 742 14.47 -31.59 -8.47
N THR A 743 15.02 -32.51 -9.27
CA THR A 743 16.03 -33.47 -8.80
C THR A 743 17.41 -32.99 -9.22
N LEU A 744 18.25 -32.72 -8.23
CA LEU A 744 19.64 -32.31 -8.42
C LEU A 744 20.47 -33.44 -9.07
N LYS A 745 21.62 -33.10 -9.66
CA LYS A 745 22.53 -34.10 -10.26
C LYS A 745 23.05 -35.16 -9.28
N ASN A 746 23.08 -34.84 -7.99
CA ASN A 746 23.46 -35.77 -6.92
C ASN A 746 22.29 -36.69 -6.48
N GLY A 747 21.11 -36.57 -7.10
CA GLY A 747 19.92 -37.38 -6.82
C GLY A 747 18.99 -36.80 -5.74
N GLU A 748 19.36 -35.69 -5.11
CA GLU A 748 18.56 -35.07 -4.06
C GLU A 748 17.40 -34.26 -4.64
N LYS A 749 16.22 -34.38 -4.01
CA LYS A 749 15.03 -33.63 -4.40
C LYS A 749 14.98 -32.30 -3.67
N VAL A 750 14.68 -31.25 -4.42
CA VAL A 750 14.46 -29.91 -3.91
C VAL A 750 13.17 -29.35 -4.48
N THR A 751 12.51 -28.47 -3.74
CA THR A 751 11.37 -27.71 -4.22
C THR A 751 11.86 -26.33 -4.62
N ILE A 752 11.64 -25.94 -5.87
CA ILE A 752 11.89 -24.56 -6.30
C ILE A 752 10.55 -23.85 -6.33
N ARG A 753 10.45 -22.76 -5.58
CA ARG A 753 9.21 -22.01 -5.39
C ARG A 753 9.47 -20.51 -5.24
N PRO A 754 8.47 -19.64 -5.46
CA PRO A 754 8.56 -18.25 -5.06
C PRO A 754 8.85 -18.12 -3.56
N ILE A 755 9.69 -17.15 -3.19
CA ILE A 755 9.96 -16.78 -1.80
C ILE A 755 8.66 -16.33 -1.13
N ARG A 756 8.57 -16.50 0.19
CA ARG A 756 7.46 -16.03 1.01
C ARG A 756 8.00 -15.13 2.12
N PRO A 757 7.17 -14.24 2.69
CA PRO A 757 7.59 -13.42 3.83
C PRO A 757 8.17 -14.26 4.99
N GLU A 758 7.61 -15.43 5.23
CA GLU A 758 7.99 -16.37 6.29
C GLU A 758 9.38 -17.02 6.08
N ASP A 759 9.99 -16.85 4.90
CA ASP A 759 11.33 -17.37 4.60
C ASP A 759 12.47 -16.58 5.23
N GLU A 760 12.20 -15.44 5.86
CA GLU A 760 13.22 -14.57 6.45
C GLU A 760 14.21 -15.31 7.37
N PRO A 761 13.78 -16.18 8.32
CA PRO A 761 14.70 -16.92 9.17
C PRO A 761 15.56 -17.92 8.38
N TYR A 762 14.99 -18.57 7.35
CA TYR A 762 15.74 -19.50 6.49
C TYR A 762 16.73 -18.76 5.58
N MET A 763 16.43 -17.51 5.22
CA MET A 763 17.36 -16.63 4.50
C MET A 763 18.54 -16.18 5.37
N VAL A 764 18.37 -16.05 6.69
CA VAL A 764 19.50 -15.85 7.63
C VAL A 764 20.45 -17.04 7.53
N GLN A 765 19.94 -18.26 7.71
CA GLN A 765 20.73 -19.49 7.64
C GLN A 765 21.41 -19.66 6.27
N PHE A 766 20.68 -19.36 5.19
CA PHE A 766 21.25 -19.38 3.84
C PHE A 766 22.45 -18.43 3.72
N HIS A 767 22.33 -17.20 4.23
CA HIS A 767 23.41 -16.21 4.20
C HIS A 767 24.63 -16.57 5.05
N GLU A 768 24.42 -17.30 6.16
CA GLU A 768 25.48 -17.87 6.99
C GLU A 768 26.26 -18.98 6.26
N SER A 769 25.61 -19.68 5.33
CA SER A 769 26.25 -20.74 4.53
C SER A 769 27.15 -20.23 3.39
N LEU A 770 27.05 -18.95 3.02
CA LEU A 770 27.76 -18.38 1.87
C LEU A 770 29.20 -18.01 2.22
N SER A 771 30.14 -18.38 1.35
CA SER A 771 31.52 -17.89 1.44
C SER A 771 31.62 -16.39 1.12
N GLU A 772 32.62 -15.71 1.67
CA GLU A 772 32.92 -14.30 1.36
C GLU A 772 33.18 -14.08 -0.13
N ARG A 773 33.72 -15.09 -0.84
CA ARG A 773 33.89 -15.05 -2.30
C ARG A 773 32.56 -15.02 -3.03
N THR A 774 31.63 -15.91 -2.65
CA THR A 774 30.28 -15.96 -3.25
C THR A 774 29.51 -14.65 -2.98
N VAL A 775 29.64 -14.09 -1.78
CA VAL A 775 29.07 -12.77 -1.43
C VAL A 775 29.66 -11.67 -2.30
N TYR A 776 30.99 -11.59 -2.43
CA TYR A 776 31.65 -10.58 -3.27
C TYR A 776 31.22 -10.66 -4.74
N LEU A 777 31.18 -11.88 -5.31
CA LEU A 777 30.74 -12.09 -6.69
C LEU A 777 29.28 -11.67 -6.92
N ARG A 778 28.41 -11.82 -5.91
CA ARG A 778 27.00 -11.44 -6.00
C ARG A 778 26.77 -9.95 -5.80
N TYR A 779 27.41 -9.34 -4.81
CA TYR A 779 27.08 -7.99 -4.32
C TYR A 779 28.10 -6.92 -4.72
N PHE A 780 29.20 -7.30 -5.37
CA PHE A 780 30.24 -6.40 -5.87
C PHE A 780 30.96 -5.64 -4.74
N ASP A 781 30.79 -6.10 -3.50
CA ASP A 781 31.28 -5.49 -2.26
C ASP A 781 31.35 -6.58 -1.15
N PRO A 782 32.41 -6.64 -0.32
CA PRO A 782 32.43 -7.49 0.87
C PRO A 782 31.41 -7.01 1.92
N LEU A 783 30.21 -7.60 1.92
CA LEU A 783 29.16 -7.33 2.90
C LEU A 783 29.34 -8.15 4.17
N LYS A 784 29.40 -7.47 5.33
CA LYS A 784 29.46 -8.13 6.64
C LYS A 784 28.23 -9.00 6.86
N LEU A 785 28.41 -10.14 7.54
CA LEU A 785 27.30 -11.04 7.87
C LEU A 785 26.18 -10.33 8.63
N SER A 786 26.52 -9.46 9.60
CA SER A 786 25.54 -8.66 10.36
C SER A 786 24.64 -7.79 9.47
N ASP A 787 25.19 -7.27 8.38
CA ASP A 787 24.44 -6.43 7.45
C ASP A 787 23.57 -7.31 6.54
N ARG A 788 24.11 -8.46 6.11
CA ARG A 788 23.42 -9.47 5.30
C ARG A 788 22.19 -10.06 6.02
N THR A 789 22.32 -10.33 7.32
CA THR A 789 21.30 -10.98 8.15
C THR A 789 20.45 -10.01 8.96
N SER A 790 20.57 -8.69 8.72
CA SER A 790 19.72 -7.69 9.35
C SER A 790 18.24 -7.91 9.00
N HIS A 791 17.38 -7.91 10.02
CA HIS A 791 15.92 -8.10 9.87
C HIS A 791 15.30 -7.12 8.86
N GLU A 792 15.63 -5.82 8.98
CA GLU A 792 15.11 -4.78 8.08
C GLU A 792 15.48 -5.05 6.60
N ARG A 793 16.65 -5.64 6.33
CA ARG A 793 17.06 -6.01 4.98
C ARG A 793 16.33 -7.25 4.50
N LEU A 794 16.34 -8.33 5.29
CA LEU A 794 15.78 -9.61 4.85
C LEU A 794 14.26 -9.56 4.74
N ALA A 795 13.56 -8.84 5.61
CA ALA A 795 12.12 -8.62 5.50
C ALA A 795 11.75 -7.98 4.15
N ARG A 796 12.55 -7.01 3.65
CA ARG A 796 12.35 -6.41 2.31
C ARG A 796 12.63 -7.38 1.16
N ILE A 797 13.54 -8.33 1.35
CA ILE A 797 13.87 -9.34 0.33
C ILE A 797 12.83 -10.45 0.29
N CYS A 798 12.25 -10.83 1.44
CA CYS A 798 11.26 -11.91 1.51
C CYS A 798 9.85 -11.41 1.21
N PHE A 799 9.53 -10.17 1.60
CA PHE A 799 8.18 -9.62 1.45
C PHE A 799 8.00 -8.76 0.18
N ILE A 800 8.25 -9.39 -0.96
CA ILE A 800 8.18 -8.77 -2.30
C ILE A 800 6.75 -8.53 -2.79
N ASP A 801 6.61 -7.66 -3.78
CA ASP A 801 5.43 -7.59 -4.63
C ASP A 801 5.60 -8.51 -5.85
N TYR A 802 4.87 -9.63 -5.88
CA TYR A 802 4.91 -10.60 -6.97
C TYR A 802 4.51 -10.02 -8.35
N ALA A 803 3.86 -8.85 -8.40
CA ALA A 803 3.57 -8.19 -9.68
C ALA A 803 4.83 -7.57 -10.31
N ARG A 804 5.80 -7.19 -9.46
CA ARG A 804 7.04 -6.50 -9.82
C ARG A 804 8.25 -7.42 -9.82
N GLU A 805 8.31 -8.33 -8.86
CA GLU A 805 9.47 -9.18 -8.63
C GLU A 805 9.08 -10.62 -8.41
N ILE A 806 9.82 -11.55 -9.00
CA ILE A 806 9.72 -12.97 -8.70
C ILE A 806 11.07 -13.45 -8.19
N ILE A 807 11.13 -13.70 -6.88
CA ILE A 807 12.28 -14.34 -6.26
C ILE A 807 11.98 -15.83 -6.13
N LEU A 808 12.78 -16.68 -6.75
CA LEU A 808 12.69 -18.14 -6.56
C LEU A 808 13.74 -18.59 -5.55
N VAL A 809 13.30 -19.36 -4.57
CA VAL A 809 14.16 -20.09 -3.62
C VAL A 809 14.14 -21.57 -3.96
N ALA A 810 15.29 -22.22 -3.81
CA ALA A 810 15.40 -23.67 -3.84
C ALA A 810 15.52 -24.18 -2.41
N GLU A 811 14.55 -24.97 -1.99
CA GLU A 811 14.40 -25.49 -0.64
C GLU A 811 14.55 -27.01 -0.62
N ARG A 812 15.24 -27.52 0.39
CA ARG A 812 15.29 -28.95 0.72
C ARG A 812 14.79 -29.15 2.14
N HIS A 813 14.30 -30.34 2.48
CA HIS A 813 14.02 -30.70 3.87
C HIS A 813 15.26 -31.37 4.46
N ASP A 814 15.68 -30.98 5.66
CA ASP A 814 16.82 -31.61 6.31
C ASP A 814 16.50 -33.07 6.66
N PRO A 815 17.36 -34.04 6.32
CA PRO A 815 17.12 -35.45 6.63
C PRO A 815 17.02 -35.79 8.12
N LYS A 816 17.48 -34.90 9.03
CA LYS A 816 17.54 -35.18 10.47
C LYS A 816 16.26 -34.80 11.23
N ASP A 817 15.72 -33.63 10.96
CA ASP A 817 14.56 -33.06 11.66
C ASP A 817 13.43 -32.64 10.72
N GLY A 818 13.64 -32.70 9.40
CA GLY A 818 12.66 -32.32 8.40
C GLY A 818 12.54 -30.81 8.20
N GLU A 819 13.38 -29.99 8.85
CA GLU A 819 13.30 -28.53 8.74
C GLU A 819 13.66 -28.07 7.31
N PRO A 820 12.96 -27.06 6.77
CA PRO A 820 13.25 -26.55 5.44
C PRO A 820 14.53 -25.72 5.44
N VAL A 821 15.37 -25.94 4.44
CA VAL A 821 16.67 -25.26 4.26
C VAL A 821 16.75 -24.69 2.85
N ILE A 822 16.95 -23.38 2.76
CA ILE A 822 17.17 -22.69 1.49
C ILE A 822 18.63 -22.85 1.06
N ILE A 823 18.84 -23.31 -0.18
CA ILE A 823 20.18 -23.58 -0.74
C ILE A 823 20.51 -22.73 -1.97
N ALA A 824 19.53 -22.03 -2.54
CA ALA A 824 19.70 -21.03 -3.58
C ALA A 824 18.58 -20.01 -3.57
N ALA A 825 18.89 -18.80 -4.04
CA ALA A 825 17.92 -17.74 -4.28
C ALA A 825 18.23 -17.03 -5.61
N SER A 826 17.19 -16.72 -6.37
CA SER A 826 17.28 -15.90 -7.58
C SER A 826 16.19 -14.87 -7.61
N ARG A 827 16.45 -13.73 -8.26
CA ARG A 827 15.53 -12.61 -8.35
C ARG A 827 15.41 -12.16 -9.80
N LEU A 828 14.17 -12.04 -10.25
CA LEU A 828 13.79 -11.37 -11.49
C LEU A 828 12.97 -10.13 -11.11
N SER A 829 13.48 -8.93 -11.38
CA SER A 829 12.85 -7.66 -11.02
C SER A 829 12.51 -6.86 -12.26
N LYS A 830 11.22 -6.57 -12.48
CA LYS A 830 10.78 -5.69 -13.58
C LYS A 830 11.39 -4.30 -13.38
N LEU A 831 11.95 -3.72 -14.43
CA LEU A 831 12.39 -2.33 -14.40
C LEU A 831 11.17 -1.39 -14.40
N HIS A 832 11.33 -0.15 -13.91
CA HIS A 832 10.26 0.84 -13.96
C HIS A 832 10.02 1.26 -15.42
N ASP A 833 8.75 1.36 -15.81
CA ASP A 833 8.31 1.84 -17.13
C ASP A 833 8.97 1.16 -18.35
N SER A 834 9.31 -0.13 -18.28
CA SER A 834 9.83 -0.88 -19.43
C SER A 834 9.36 -2.33 -19.42
N ASP A 835 9.46 -3.00 -20.57
CA ASP A 835 9.23 -4.43 -20.74
C ASP A 835 10.50 -5.26 -20.46
N ALA A 836 11.43 -4.71 -19.68
CA ALA A 836 12.69 -5.34 -19.30
C ALA A 836 12.72 -5.74 -17.82
N ALA A 837 13.54 -6.74 -17.49
CA ALA A 837 13.77 -7.17 -16.12
C ALA A 837 15.25 -7.43 -15.82
N ASP A 838 15.65 -7.13 -14.58
CA ASP A 838 16.96 -7.48 -14.04
C ASP A 838 16.92 -8.87 -13.42
N PHE A 839 17.83 -9.75 -13.83
CA PHE A 839 18.01 -11.08 -13.25
C PHE A 839 19.27 -11.15 -12.39
N THR A 840 19.17 -11.79 -11.23
CA THR A 840 20.32 -12.14 -10.37
C THR A 840 20.10 -13.49 -9.70
N ALA A 841 21.19 -14.19 -9.36
CA ALA A 841 21.11 -15.44 -8.61
C ALA A 841 22.31 -15.64 -7.68
N VAL A 842 22.09 -16.39 -6.61
CA VAL A 842 23.11 -16.84 -5.66
C VAL A 842 22.80 -18.27 -5.23
N ILE A 843 23.82 -19.11 -5.20
CA ILE A 843 23.73 -20.53 -4.83
C ILE A 843 24.77 -20.80 -3.77
N SER A 844 24.37 -21.47 -2.69
CA SER A 844 25.28 -21.84 -1.60
C SER A 844 26.42 -22.71 -2.14
N ASP A 845 27.64 -22.45 -1.64
CA ASP A 845 28.88 -23.01 -2.17
C ASP A 845 28.84 -24.55 -2.27
N ALA A 846 28.23 -25.23 -1.28
CA ALA A 846 28.10 -26.69 -1.24
C ALA A 846 27.24 -27.28 -2.38
N TRP A 847 26.37 -26.46 -2.99
CA TRP A 847 25.37 -26.90 -3.96
C TRP A 847 25.69 -26.45 -5.40
N GLN A 848 26.76 -25.68 -5.58
CA GLN A 848 27.23 -25.28 -6.91
C GLN A 848 27.63 -26.52 -7.75
N GLY A 849 27.44 -26.46 -9.07
CA GLY A 849 27.74 -27.56 -9.99
C GLY A 849 26.64 -28.64 -10.12
N ASN A 850 25.62 -28.65 -9.24
CA ASN A 850 24.53 -29.65 -9.25
C ASN A 850 23.40 -29.37 -10.25
N GLY A 851 23.60 -28.44 -11.20
CA GLY A 851 22.61 -28.08 -12.24
C GLY A 851 21.60 -27.00 -11.83
N LEU A 852 21.54 -26.64 -10.55
CA LEU A 852 20.55 -25.71 -9.99
C LEU A 852 20.54 -24.33 -10.66
N GLY A 853 21.72 -23.76 -10.96
CA GLY A 853 21.79 -22.44 -11.62
C GLY A 853 21.23 -22.41 -13.04
N GLN A 854 21.40 -23.50 -13.81
CA GLN A 854 20.81 -23.61 -15.15
C GLN A 854 19.28 -23.75 -15.06
N GLU A 855 18.81 -24.55 -14.12
CA GLU A 855 17.38 -24.78 -13.92
C GLU A 855 16.65 -23.52 -13.44
N ILE A 856 17.24 -22.79 -12.49
CA ILE A 856 16.70 -21.52 -12.00
C ILE A 856 16.61 -20.49 -13.14
N LEU A 857 17.67 -20.33 -13.94
CA LEU A 857 17.64 -19.40 -15.07
C LEU A 857 16.57 -19.80 -16.11
N ARG A 858 16.47 -21.10 -16.43
CA ARG A 858 15.42 -21.63 -17.33
C ARG A 858 14.02 -21.25 -16.84
N ARG A 859 13.73 -21.46 -15.55
CA ARG A 859 12.43 -21.11 -14.95
C ARG A 859 12.18 -19.61 -14.96
N GLN A 860 13.18 -18.80 -14.62
CA GLN A 860 13.04 -17.34 -14.62
C GLN A 860 12.82 -16.77 -16.03
N ILE A 861 13.42 -17.35 -17.07
CA ILE A 861 13.12 -17.01 -18.47
C ILE A 861 11.66 -17.33 -18.83
N ALA A 862 11.18 -18.53 -18.47
CA ALA A 862 9.79 -18.92 -18.73
C ALA A 862 8.79 -18.02 -17.97
N ILE A 863 9.10 -17.67 -16.72
CA ILE A 863 8.33 -16.71 -15.92
C ILE A 863 8.35 -15.34 -16.61
N ALA A 864 9.52 -14.86 -17.06
CA ALA A 864 9.62 -13.58 -17.73
C ALA A 864 8.70 -13.49 -18.97
N GLN A 865 8.69 -14.55 -19.81
CA GLN A 865 7.79 -14.64 -20.96
C GLN A 865 6.32 -14.64 -20.55
N ALA A 866 5.94 -15.40 -19.52
CA ALA A 866 4.57 -15.43 -18.99
C ALA A 866 4.14 -14.07 -18.39
N GLU A 867 5.08 -13.31 -17.86
CA GLU A 867 4.89 -11.98 -17.30
C GLU A 867 4.92 -10.85 -18.35
N GLY A 868 5.10 -11.18 -19.64
CA GLY A 868 5.17 -10.22 -20.73
C GLY A 868 6.47 -9.41 -20.80
N ILE A 869 7.52 -9.85 -20.11
CA ILE A 869 8.86 -9.27 -20.22
C ILE A 869 9.45 -9.70 -21.58
N ARG A 870 10.05 -8.76 -22.30
CA ARG A 870 10.68 -8.99 -23.61
C ARG A 870 12.20 -8.99 -23.57
N HIS A 871 12.79 -8.41 -22.51
CA HIS A 871 14.23 -8.28 -22.39
C HIS A 871 14.67 -8.63 -20.96
N ILE A 872 15.71 -9.45 -20.82
CA ILE A 872 16.34 -9.70 -19.52
C ILE A 872 17.77 -9.20 -19.57
N GLN A 873 18.17 -8.46 -18.54
CA GLN A 873 19.56 -8.07 -18.34
C GLN A 873 20.08 -8.50 -16.96
N SER A 874 21.40 -8.60 -16.84
CA SER A 874 22.09 -8.93 -15.59
C SER A 874 23.48 -8.30 -15.56
N ALA A 875 23.93 -7.89 -14.37
CA ALA A 875 25.31 -7.47 -14.14
C ALA A 875 26.07 -8.59 -13.43
N ILE A 876 27.26 -8.94 -13.93
CA ILE A 876 28.18 -9.90 -13.32
C ILE A 876 29.60 -9.34 -13.26
N LEU A 877 30.39 -9.79 -12.29
CA LEU A 877 31.83 -9.51 -12.28
C LEU A 877 32.56 -10.39 -13.32
N PRO A 878 33.65 -9.90 -13.94
CA PRO A 878 34.46 -10.69 -14.87
C PRO A 878 34.93 -12.04 -14.31
N GLU A 879 35.15 -12.13 -13.00
CA GLU A 879 35.60 -13.33 -12.29
C GLU A 879 34.48 -14.37 -12.03
N ALA A 880 33.23 -14.06 -12.40
CA ALA A 880 32.08 -14.94 -12.22
C ALA A 880 31.93 -15.97 -13.37
N ASP A 881 32.99 -16.72 -13.68
CA ASP A 881 33.07 -17.63 -14.84
C ASP A 881 31.89 -18.61 -14.94
N ASN A 882 31.46 -19.18 -13.81
CA ASN A 882 30.32 -20.10 -13.76
C ASN A 882 29.03 -19.45 -14.28
N MET A 883 28.76 -18.21 -13.86
CA MET A 883 27.55 -17.50 -14.25
C MET A 883 27.63 -17.03 -15.71
N ARG A 884 28.81 -16.57 -16.13
CA ARG A 884 29.08 -16.21 -17.52
C ARG A 884 28.82 -17.38 -18.47
N HIS A 885 29.33 -18.57 -18.14
CA HIS A 885 29.12 -19.78 -18.95
C HIS A 885 27.64 -20.19 -19.00
N ILE A 886 26.89 -20.03 -17.89
CA ILE A 886 25.44 -20.27 -17.88
C ILE A 886 24.75 -19.29 -18.85
N PHE A 887 25.06 -18.00 -18.77
CA PHE A 887 24.46 -16.99 -19.66
C PHE A 887 24.76 -17.26 -21.13
N GLU A 888 26.03 -17.50 -21.49
CA GLU A 888 26.43 -17.82 -22.87
C GLU A 888 25.69 -19.06 -23.40
N LYS A 889 25.51 -20.10 -22.56
CA LYS A 889 24.77 -21.31 -22.92
C LYS A 889 23.28 -21.06 -23.20
N PHE A 890 22.68 -20.09 -22.52
CA PHE A 890 21.28 -19.69 -22.73
C PHE A 890 21.12 -18.59 -23.80
N GLY A 891 22.20 -18.21 -24.48
CA GLY A 891 22.16 -17.26 -25.61
C GLY A 891 22.24 -15.79 -25.21
N PHE A 892 22.59 -15.47 -23.96
CA PHE A 892 22.83 -14.09 -23.55
C PHE A 892 24.08 -13.54 -24.24
N ARG A 893 24.01 -12.28 -24.65
CA ARG A 893 25.18 -11.51 -25.09
C ARG A 893 25.85 -10.93 -23.86
N VAL A 894 27.15 -11.20 -23.70
CA VAL A 894 27.93 -10.72 -22.56
C VAL A 894 28.96 -9.71 -23.03
N GLU A 895 28.88 -8.47 -22.53
CA GLU A 895 29.73 -7.36 -22.94
C GLU A 895 30.34 -6.64 -21.72
N GLN A 896 31.57 -6.15 -21.86
CA GLN A 896 32.19 -5.30 -20.83
C GLN A 896 31.53 -3.93 -20.85
N VAL A 897 31.09 -3.44 -19.68
CA VAL A 897 30.53 -2.09 -19.57
C VAL A 897 31.69 -1.08 -19.47
N PRO A 898 31.76 -0.05 -20.33
CA PRO A 898 32.78 1.01 -20.22
C PRO A 898 32.72 1.69 -18.85
N ASP A 899 33.90 1.98 -18.27
CA ASP A 899 34.06 2.64 -16.97
C ASP A 899 33.38 1.93 -15.77
N SER A 900 33.11 0.62 -15.91
CA SER A 900 32.54 -0.22 -14.85
C SER A 900 33.37 -1.48 -14.63
N GLN A 901 33.43 -1.92 -13.38
CA GLN A 901 34.01 -3.21 -12.99
C GLN A 901 33.12 -4.40 -13.35
N ALA A 902 31.95 -4.17 -13.95
CA ALA A 902 30.96 -5.19 -14.30
C ALA A 902 30.93 -5.51 -15.81
N MET A 903 30.60 -6.76 -16.13
CA MET A 903 30.08 -7.16 -17.43
C MET A 903 28.55 -7.16 -17.39
N ARG A 904 27.91 -6.80 -18.51
CA ARG A 904 26.47 -6.92 -18.71
C ARG A 904 26.19 -8.16 -19.54
N ALA A 905 25.23 -8.98 -19.10
CA ALA A 905 24.65 -10.06 -19.86
C ALA A 905 23.20 -9.68 -20.23
N ASP A 906 22.82 -9.75 -21.49
CA ASP A 906 21.46 -9.42 -21.95
C ASP A 906 20.91 -10.38 -23.01
N ILE A 907 19.59 -10.56 -23.03
CA ILE A 907 18.86 -11.40 -23.98
C ILE A 907 17.48 -10.81 -24.31
N ASP A 908 17.07 -10.93 -25.57
CA ASP A 908 15.70 -10.69 -26.03
C ASP A 908 14.93 -12.02 -26.05
N LEU A 909 13.70 -12.03 -25.50
CA LEU A 909 12.91 -13.23 -25.19
C LEU A 909 11.95 -13.71 -26.28
#